data_AF-A0A495ZP58-F1
#
_entry.id   AF-A0A495ZP58-F1
#
_cell.length_a   1.000
_cell.length_b   1.000
_cell.length_c   1.000
_cell.angle_alpha   90.00
_cell.angle_beta   90.00
_cell.angle_gamma   90.00
#
_symmetry.space_group_name_H-M   'P 1'
#
loop_
_entity.id
_entity.type
_entity.pdbx_description
1 polymer ?
#
loop_
_entity_poly.entity_id
_entity_poly.type
_entity_poly.pdbx_seq_one_letter_code
_entity_poly.pdbx_strand_id
1 'polypeptide(L)'
;MKRLFENKRYSVSIFLAVLMVFGTHVSSYANNAPVFTDGSSTIRTIAENTASGTNIGTAFAATDADSGDTLTYTVGGADAAAFSIVSTSGQLQTKAELDYETKSSYSVRVSVSDNNGGSASIDVAIRVTDVTENRAPVFSDGASTTRTIAENTAPGTNIGTPVAATDADPGDTLTYTLGGTDATSFSINGTTGQLQTRTALDYETKRSYSVTVTASDSSLTDNITVTITVTNVNEAPVFPDDISTTRTIAENIFIGTNIGTPIAATDVDNDTLTYVLSSSDPVVFSTFSLDSTSGQLQTTNPLDYETKNSYSVTVSVSDGKGGSDSITVTITVTDVNEGLPSFTEGSSTRRTIAENTASGTNIGTPIAATDADSGDTLTYTLSGTDAAAFSIVSTSGQLQTLVALDYETKWSYSVTVSVSDGKGGSDSITVTITVTDVNENVVENNAPVFSDGASTTRTVGDYAAFGENIGRAVAATDADSGDTLTYTLSGTDASAFSIVSTSGQLQTRVALDYEMKHSYSVTVSVSDGKGGSDSITVTINVTDASEFTPVNRRTQQVQNAIVAAVRGVNHANDVTAAHLAVINQLNLNNTAITSLKSGDFSGLTALTTLRLRNNFISDISALEDLTLLTSLRALYLSNNSISDISALEDLTSLTSLDLNNNAISDISALEDLTSLTSLDLNNNAISDISALEDLTSLTSLDLNNNAISDISALEDLTSLRTLYLAGNPISDYGPVRRLKAAVEAAGNS
;
A
#
# COMPACT_ATOMS: atom_id res chain seq x y z
N MET A 1 -144.39 48.39 -18.29
CA MET A 1 -145.74 48.64 -18.84
C MET A 1 -145.70 48.17 -20.30
N LYS A 2 -146.50 47.24 -20.84
CA LYS A 2 -147.86 46.74 -20.59
C LYS A 2 -148.98 47.74 -20.91
N ARG A 3 -149.36 47.85 -22.19
CA ARG A 3 -150.74 47.86 -22.78
C ARG A 3 -150.64 48.10 -24.31
N LEU A 4 -151.17 47.24 -25.19
CA LEU A 4 -152.59 46.91 -25.51
C LEU A 4 -153.33 48.08 -26.23
N PHE A 5 -154.17 47.91 -27.28
CA PHE A 5 -154.59 46.72 -28.06
C PHE A 5 -155.27 47.14 -29.40
N GLU A 6 -155.75 46.15 -30.17
CA GLU A 6 -156.47 46.22 -31.46
C GLU A 6 -157.80 47.02 -31.50
N ASN A 7 -158.30 47.33 -32.73
CA ASN A 7 -159.70 46.97 -33.10
C ASN A 7 -160.05 46.99 -34.62
N LYS A 8 -160.66 45.87 -35.08
CA LYS A 8 -161.76 45.71 -36.08
C LYS A 8 -161.74 46.23 -37.54
N ARG A 9 -161.52 45.27 -38.47
CA ARG A 9 -162.41 44.72 -39.54
C ARG A 9 -163.17 45.59 -40.60
N TYR A 10 -163.32 44.93 -41.78
CA TYR A 10 -164.09 45.22 -43.02
C TYR A 10 -163.40 46.18 -44.02
N SER A 11 -163.42 45.99 -45.37
CA SER A 11 -164.15 45.02 -46.23
C SER A 11 -163.35 44.61 -47.51
N VAL A 12 -163.98 43.88 -48.45
CA VAL A 12 -163.41 42.99 -49.51
C VAL A 12 -163.34 43.61 -50.93
N SER A 13 -162.28 43.30 -51.74
CA SER A 13 -162.35 42.86 -53.17
C SER A 13 -160.99 42.68 -53.92
N ILE A 14 -160.70 41.45 -54.38
CA ILE A 14 -160.28 40.97 -55.74
C ILE A 14 -159.97 42.07 -56.83
N PHE A 15 -158.94 42.04 -57.72
CA PHE A 15 -158.06 40.94 -58.23
C PHE A 15 -156.70 41.39 -58.90
N LEU A 16 -155.77 40.43 -59.05
CA LEU A 16 -154.73 40.14 -60.08
C LEU A 16 -154.06 41.21 -61.01
N ALA A 17 -152.70 41.25 -61.08
CA ALA A 17 -151.85 40.85 -62.27
C ALA A 17 -150.33 41.25 -62.24
N VAL A 18 -149.50 40.23 -62.47
CA VAL A 18 -148.04 40.04 -62.79
C VAL A 18 -147.23 41.10 -63.59
N LEU A 19 -145.93 41.33 -63.27
CA LEU A 19 -144.71 41.06 -64.10
C LEU A 19 -143.34 41.34 -63.40
N MET A 20 -142.27 40.58 -63.72
CA MET A 20 -140.87 40.72 -63.24
C MET A 20 -139.96 41.53 -64.19
N VAL A 21 -138.90 42.18 -63.67
CA VAL A 21 -137.56 42.32 -64.30
C VAL A 21 -136.46 42.38 -63.19
N PHE A 22 -135.26 41.88 -63.46
CA PHE A 22 -134.07 41.86 -62.56
C PHE A 22 -133.16 43.11 -62.65
N GLY A 23 -132.37 43.37 -61.60
CA GLY A 23 -131.22 44.30 -61.63
C GLY A 23 -130.38 44.25 -60.34
N THR A 24 -129.06 44.04 -60.45
CA THR A 24 -128.10 43.83 -59.35
C THR A 24 -127.23 45.06 -59.08
N HIS A 25 -126.74 45.26 -57.84
CA HIS A 25 -125.32 45.62 -57.61
C HIS A 25 -124.87 45.42 -56.14
N VAL A 26 -123.58 45.10 -55.99
CA VAL A 26 -122.86 44.89 -54.72
C VAL A 26 -122.25 46.22 -54.23
N SER A 27 -122.18 46.44 -52.92
CA SER A 27 -121.16 47.28 -52.30
C SER A 27 -120.58 46.59 -51.07
N SER A 28 -119.33 46.15 -51.17
CA SER A 28 -118.49 45.81 -50.03
C SER A 28 -118.17 47.10 -49.26
N TYR A 29 -118.27 47.09 -47.94
CA TYR A 29 -117.50 48.03 -47.13
C TYR A 29 -116.03 47.70 -47.37
N ALA A 30 -115.30 48.64 -47.97
CA ALA A 30 -113.88 48.49 -48.19
C ALA A 30 -113.18 48.84 -46.87
N ASN A 31 -112.66 47.81 -46.19
CA ASN A 31 -111.89 47.93 -44.96
C ASN A 31 -110.87 49.05 -45.08
N ASN A 32 -110.99 50.07 -44.25
CA ASN A 32 -110.01 51.13 -44.15
C ASN A 32 -108.75 50.59 -43.46
N ALA A 33 -107.60 51.20 -43.74
CA ALA A 33 -106.37 50.82 -43.05
C ALA A 33 -106.15 51.80 -41.89
N PRO A 34 -105.62 51.33 -40.74
CA PRO A 34 -105.32 52.21 -39.61
C PRO A 34 -104.26 53.23 -40.00
N VAL A 35 -104.35 54.46 -39.48
CA VAL A 35 -103.43 55.55 -39.80
C VAL A 35 -102.73 56.05 -38.53
N PHE A 36 -101.40 56.10 -38.54
CA PHE A 36 -100.61 56.69 -37.44
C PHE A 36 -100.78 58.21 -37.35
N THR A 37 -100.92 58.74 -36.14
CA THR A 37 -100.92 60.20 -35.89
C THR A 37 -99.55 60.84 -36.12
N ASP A 38 -98.49 60.05 -35.96
CA ASP A 38 -97.09 60.48 -36.01
C ASP A 38 -96.56 60.64 -37.46
N GLY A 39 -97.40 60.40 -38.48
CA GLY A 39 -97.05 60.48 -39.89
C GLY A 39 -96.39 59.21 -40.43
N SER A 40 -95.55 59.36 -41.46
CA SER A 40 -94.84 58.24 -42.11
C SER A 40 -93.46 57.94 -41.53
N SER A 41 -92.86 58.87 -40.78
CA SER A 41 -91.64 58.64 -40.02
C SER A 41 -91.52 59.54 -38.80
N THR A 42 -90.78 59.11 -37.78
CA THR A 42 -90.52 59.93 -36.59
C THR A 42 -89.14 59.65 -35.97
N ILE A 43 -88.73 60.54 -35.06
CA ILE A 43 -87.51 60.38 -34.26
C ILE A 43 -87.91 60.27 -32.78
N ARG A 44 -87.28 59.34 -32.05
CA ARG A 44 -87.35 59.25 -30.59
C ARG A 44 -85.93 59.30 -30.00
N THR A 45 -85.82 59.71 -28.76
CA THR A 45 -84.57 59.77 -28.00
C THR A 45 -84.69 59.01 -26.70
N ILE A 46 -83.63 58.32 -26.30
CA ILE A 46 -83.51 57.69 -24.98
C ILE A 46 -82.04 57.73 -24.53
N ALA A 47 -81.80 57.87 -23.22
CA ALA A 47 -80.45 57.76 -22.69
C ALA A 47 -79.95 56.31 -22.77
N GLU A 48 -78.65 56.15 -22.95
CA GLU A 48 -78.01 54.85 -22.72
C GLU A 48 -78.07 54.44 -21.26
N ASN A 49 -77.63 53.21 -20.95
CA ASN A 49 -77.64 52.67 -19.58
C ASN A 49 -79.02 52.75 -18.90
N THR A 50 -80.11 52.83 -19.70
CA THR A 50 -81.49 52.77 -19.24
C THR A 50 -81.97 51.32 -19.21
N ALA A 51 -82.49 50.90 -18.05
CA ALA A 51 -82.91 49.53 -17.80
C ALA A 51 -83.89 48.99 -18.86
N SER A 52 -83.85 47.67 -19.08
CA SER A 52 -84.79 46.97 -19.97
C SER A 52 -86.26 47.26 -19.59
N GLY A 53 -87.11 47.46 -20.60
CA GLY A 53 -88.52 47.84 -20.43
C GLY A 53 -88.77 49.35 -20.34
N THR A 54 -87.74 50.20 -20.45
CA THR A 54 -87.91 51.66 -20.40
C THR A 54 -88.66 52.17 -21.64
N ASN A 55 -89.68 53.01 -21.43
CA ASN A 55 -90.52 53.58 -22.48
C ASN A 55 -89.75 54.57 -23.37
N ILE A 56 -89.77 54.35 -24.69
CA ILE A 56 -89.11 55.19 -25.69
C ILE A 56 -90.09 56.25 -26.21
N GLY A 57 -90.18 57.37 -25.49
CA GLY A 57 -91.13 58.44 -25.76
C GLY A 57 -92.60 58.01 -25.57
N THR A 58 -93.53 58.77 -26.14
CA THR A 58 -94.96 58.43 -26.13
C THR A 58 -95.27 57.28 -27.06
N ALA A 59 -96.20 56.42 -26.63
CA ALA A 59 -96.77 55.34 -27.42
C ALA A 59 -97.28 55.80 -28.79
N PHE A 60 -97.12 54.95 -29.80
CA PHE A 60 -97.58 55.19 -31.15
C PHE A 60 -99.10 55.10 -31.22
N ALA A 61 -99.77 56.23 -31.42
CA ALA A 61 -101.21 56.25 -31.64
C ALA A 61 -101.54 56.07 -33.12
N ALA A 62 -102.52 55.21 -33.39
CA ALA A 62 -103.15 55.08 -34.69
C ALA A 62 -104.67 55.10 -34.54
N THR A 63 -105.36 55.54 -35.58
CA THR A 63 -106.82 55.58 -35.67
C THR A 63 -107.30 54.81 -36.87
N ASP A 64 -108.35 54.00 -36.68
CA ASP A 64 -109.11 53.42 -37.78
C ASP A 64 -110.44 54.18 -37.98
N ALA A 65 -110.95 54.15 -39.21
CA ALA A 65 -112.28 54.65 -39.55
C ALA A 65 -113.36 53.58 -39.35
N ASP A 66 -113.01 52.30 -39.40
CA ASP A 66 -113.93 51.20 -39.19
C ASP A 66 -114.26 50.98 -37.70
N SER A 67 -115.56 50.93 -37.38
CA SER A 67 -116.05 50.98 -36.00
C SER A 67 -116.05 49.60 -35.33
N GLY A 68 -115.17 49.40 -34.35
CA GLY A 68 -115.11 48.17 -33.55
C GLY A 68 -113.77 47.44 -33.63
N ASP A 69 -112.87 47.89 -34.50
CA ASP A 69 -111.62 47.21 -34.79
C ASP A 69 -110.62 47.36 -33.63
N THR A 70 -109.85 46.29 -33.40
CA THR A 70 -108.85 46.24 -32.33
C THR A 70 -107.47 46.40 -32.94
N LEU A 71 -106.74 47.46 -32.57
CA LEU A 71 -105.42 47.71 -33.14
C LEU A 71 -104.33 46.91 -32.44
N THR A 72 -103.64 46.05 -33.20
CA THR A 72 -102.48 45.28 -32.75
C THR A 72 -101.19 45.92 -33.28
N TYR A 73 -100.28 46.27 -32.38
CA TYR A 73 -98.98 46.87 -32.70
C TYR A 73 -97.86 45.82 -32.70
N THR A 74 -96.94 45.95 -33.65
CA THR A 74 -95.74 45.11 -33.80
C THR A 74 -94.52 45.96 -34.15
N VAL A 75 -93.32 45.49 -33.80
CA VAL A 75 -92.05 46.15 -34.14
C VAL A 75 -91.21 45.21 -35.00
N GLY A 76 -90.69 45.74 -36.11
CA GLY A 76 -89.89 45.03 -37.10
C GLY A 76 -88.81 45.94 -37.71
N GLY A 77 -88.20 45.51 -38.80
CA GLY A 77 -87.03 46.19 -39.38
C GLY A 77 -85.71 45.70 -38.79
N ALA A 78 -84.61 46.32 -39.21
CA ALA A 78 -83.25 45.83 -38.96
C ALA A 78 -82.90 45.72 -37.46
N ASP A 79 -83.32 46.71 -36.66
CA ASP A 79 -82.93 46.83 -35.26
C ASP A 79 -83.98 46.31 -34.26
N ALA A 80 -85.08 45.72 -34.73
CA ALA A 80 -86.19 45.29 -33.87
C ALA A 80 -85.79 44.32 -32.74
N ALA A 81 -84.66 43.61 -32.89
CA ALA A 81 -84.15 42.71 -31.87
C ALA A 81 -83.79 43.41 -30.54
N ALA A 82 -83.44 44.71 -30.56
CA ALA A 82 -83.09 45.51 -29.38
C ALA A 82 -84.30 46.14 -28.67
N PHE A 83 -85.51 46.03 -29.25
CA PHE A 83 -86.70 46.72 -28.78
C PHE A 83 -87.87 45.75 -28.57
N SER A 84 -88.88 46.23 -27.84
CA SER A 84 -90.17 45.58 -27.72
C SER A 84 -91.28 46.63 -27.84
N ILE A 85 -92.49 46.19 -28.19
CA ILE A 85 -93.66 47.08 -28.25
C ILE A 85 -94.83 46.42 -27.53
N VAL A 86 -95.51 47.19 -26.69
CA VAL A 86 -96.73 46.74 -26.01
C VAL A 86 -97.84 46.68 -27.05
N SER A 87 -98.19 45.46 -27.47
CA SER A 87 -99.03 45.21 -28.66
C SER A 87 -100.44 45.80 -28.59
N THR A 88 -100.95 46.15 -27.42
CA THR A 88 -102.27 46.74 -27.19
C THR A 88 -102.27 48.26 -27.06
N SER A 89 -101.11 48.90 -26.85
CA SER A 89 -101.02 50.36 -26.63
C SER A 89 -100.09 51.08 -27.59
N GLY A 90 -99.24 50.37 -28.34
CA GLY A 90 -98.22 50.97 -29.20
C GLY A 90 -97.03 51.56 -28.41
N GLN A 91 -96.89 51.29 -27.11
CA GLN A 91 -95.76 51.77 -26.33
C GLN A 91 -94.48 51.00 -26.71
N LEU A 92 -93.55 51.68 -27.38
CA LEU A 92 -92.22 51.16 -27.68
C LEU A 92 -91.34 51.21 -26.41
N GLN A 93 -90.54 50.17 -26.19
CA GLN A 93 -89.71 49.96 -25.01
C GLN A 93 -88.34 49.37 -25.38
N THR A 94 -87.31 49.66 -24.57
CA THR A 94 -86.02 48.95 -24.64
C THR A 94 -86.22 47.47 -24.29
N LYS A 95 -85.44 46.58 -24.90
CA LYS A 95 -85.44 45.14 -24.56
C LYS A 95 -84.19 44.71 -23.79
N ALA A 96 -83.10 45.45 -23.96
CA ALA A 96 -81.89 45.41 -23.16
C ALA A 96 -81.43 46.86 -22.91
N GLU A 97 -80.45 47.05 -22.04
CA GLU A 97 -79.73 48.32 -21.96
C GLU A 97 -79.08 48.63 -23.32
N LEU A 98 -79.07 49.90 -23.68
CA LEU A 98 -78.41 50.42 -24.88
C LEU A 98 -77.11 51.09 -24.46
N ASP A 99 -76.14 51.07 -25.36
CA ASP A 99 -74.78 51.59 -25.24
C ASP A 99 -74.54 52.51 -26.45
N TYR A 100 -74.19 53.77 -26.19
CA TYR A 100 -74.06 54.83 -27.19
C TYR A 100 -72.78 54.65 -28.03
N GLU A 101 -71.67 54.33 -27.39
CA GLU A 101 -70.35 53.99 -27.95
C GLU A 101 -70.47 52.84 -28.97
N THR A 102 -71.20 51.78 -28.61
CA THR A 102 -71.49 50.65 -29.51
C THR A 102 -72.43 51.06 -30.64
N LYS A 103 -73.55 51.76 -30.34
CA LYS A 103 -74.51 52.18 -31.37
C LYS A 103 -75.42 53.35 -30.95
N SER A 104 -75.00 54.56 -31.28
CA SER A 104 -75.72 55.82 -31.04
C SER A 104 -77.08 55.99 -31.76
N SER A 105 -77.44 55.16 -32.76
CA SER A 105 -78.74 55.26 -33.43
C SER A 105 -79.22 53.92 -34.01
N TYR A 106 -80.51 53.63 -33.80
CA TYR A 106 -81.21 52.44 -34.31
C TYR A 106 -82.37 52.83 -35.24
N SER A 107 -82.76 51.92 -36.13
CA SER A 107 -83.90 52.09 -37.05
C SER A 107 -84.85 50.88 -36.99
N VAL A 108 -86.08 51.15 -36.54
CA VAL A 108 -87.16 50.15 -36.46
C VAL A 108 -88.39 50.62 -37.24
N ARG A 109 -89.19 49.67 -37.70
CA ARG A 109 -90.50 49.91 -38.29
C ARG A 109 -91.57 49.46 -37.30
N VAL A 110 -92.41 50.38 -36.85
CA VAL A 110 -93.60 50.05 -36.06
C VAL A 110 -94.76 49.87 -37.01
N SER A 111 -95.42 48.72 -36.94
CA SER A 111 -96.58 48.38 -37.77
C SER A 111 -97.82 48.18 -36.90
N VAL A 112 -98.95 48.70 -37.35
CA VAL A 112 -100.26 48.53 -36.72
C VAL A 112 -101.21 47.83 -37.69
N SER A 113 -102.02 46.91 -37.15
CA SER A 113 -102.98 46.08 -37.88
C SER A 113 -104.35 46.16 -37.20
N ASP A 114 -105.41 46.31 -37.98
CA ASP A 114 -106.81 46.20 -37.54
C ASP A 114 -107.24 44.76 -37.23
N ASN A 115 -106.48 43.78 -37.74
CA ASN A 115 -106.74 42.34 -37.75
C ASN A 115 -107.89 41.89 -38.68
N ASN A 116 -108.43 42.80 -39.49
CA ASN A 116 -109.44 42.56 -40.53
C ASN A 116 -108.89 42.68 -41.98
N GLY A 117 -107.68 43.23 -42.15
CA GLY A 117 -106.91 43.17 -43.40
C GLY A 117 -106.14 44.44 -43.75
N GLY A 118 -106.38 45.54 -43.04
CA GLY A 118 -105.68 46.80 -43.16
C GLY A 118 -104.47 46.87 -42.23
N SER A 119 -103.42 47.53 -42.69
CA SER A 119 -102.25 47.83 -41.88
C SER A 119 -101.54 49.09 -42.35
N ALA A 120 -100.83 49.74 -41.43
CA ALA A 120 -99.89 50.79 -41.74
C ALA A 120 -98.57 50.57 -40.99
N SER A 121 -97.52 51.23 -41.46
CA SER A 121 -96.20 51.21 -40.85
C SER A 121 -95.58 52.60 -40.80
N ILE A 122 -94.94 52.92 -39.68
CA ILE A 122 -94.12 54.12 -39.48
C ILE A 122 -92.65 53.73 -39.27
N ASP A 123 -91.74 54.41 -39.96
CA ASP A 123 -90.30 54.23 -39.76
C ASP A 123 -89.79 55.14 -38.62
N VAL A 124 -89.11 54.55 -37.64
CA VAL A 124 -88.72 55.19 -36.39
C VAL A 124 -87.20 55.15 -36.23
N ALA A 125 -86.58 56.34 -36.21
CA ALA A 125 -85.19 56.48 -35.82
C ALA A 125 -85.10 56.72 -34.31
N ILE A 126 -84.42 55.83 -33.60
CA ILE A 126 -84.20 55.93 -32.16
C ILE A 126 -82.76 56.37 -31.95
N ARG A 127 -82.56 57.60 -31.45
CA ARG A 127 -81.25 58.12 -31.10
C ARG A 127 -80.98 57.82 -29.63
N VAL A 128 -79.87 57.15 -29.37
CA VAL A 128 -79.34 57.03 -28.02
C VAL A 128 -78.66 58.36 -27.68
N THR A 129 -78.80 58.84 -26.44
CA THR A 129 -78.05 59.99 -25.94
C THR A 129 -77.01 59.52 -24.93
N ASP A 130 -75.76 59.86 -25.25
CA ASP A 130 -74.55 59.77 -24.42
C ASP A 130 -74.81 60.14 -22.95
N VAL A 131 -74.38 59.27 -22.04
CA VAL A 131 -74.30 59.49 -20.60
C VAL A 131 -72.87 59.20 -20.16
N THR A 132 -72.13 60.24 -19.80
CA THR A 132 -70.73 60.15 -19.37
C THR A 132 -70.50 59.05 -18.32
N GLU A 133 -69.84 57.98 -18.74
CA GLU A 133 -69.36 56.87 -17.92
C GLU A 133 -67.84 56.90 -17.80
N ASN A 134 -67.29 56.34 -16.73
CA ASN A 134 -65.86 56.12 -16.59
C ASN A 134 -65.53 54.74 -17.15
N ARG A 135 -64.67 54.70 -18.15
CA ARG A 135 -64.21 53.48 -18.81
C ARG A 135 -62.90 53.03 -18.17
N ALA A 136 -62.56 51.76 -18.31
CA ALA A 136 -61.31 51.26 -17.77
C ALA A 136 -60.16 51.56 -18.75
N PRO A 137 -58.92 51.75 -18.26
CA PRO A 137 -57.74 51.81 -19.10
C PRO A 137 -57.62 50.51 -19.92
N VAL A 138 -57.02 50.56 -21.11
CA VAL A 138 -56.82 49.36 -21.93
C VAL A 138 -55.37 49.26 -22.36
N PHE A 139 -54.71 48.13 -22.07
CA PHE A 139 -53.34 47.87 -22.56
C PHE A 139 -53.30 47.67 -24.08
N SER A 140 -52.40 48.41 -24.74
CA SER A 140 -52.20 48.32 -26.21
C SER A 140 -51.71 46.94 -26.68
N ASP A 141 -50.99 46.23 -25.81
CA ASP A 141 -50.48 44.86 -26.06
C ASP A 141 -51.53 43.76 -25.76
N GLY A 142 -52.73 44.11 -25.30
CA GLY A 142 -53.78 43.16 -24.88
C GLY A 142 -53.52 42.51 -23.52
N ALA A 143 -54.05 41.30 -23.29
CA ALA A 143 -54.03 40.65 -21.98
C ALA A 143 -52.66 40.05 -21.56
N SER A 144 -51.76 39.79 -22.51
CA SER A 144 -50.41 39.33 -22.21
C SER A 144 -49.40 39.71 -23.31
N THR A 145 -48.16 39.93 -22.90
CA THR A 145 -47.07 40.29 -23.80
C THR A 145 -45.74 39.67 -23.37
N THR A 146 -44.79 39.59 -24.29
CA THR A 146 -43.44 39.12 -24.01
C THR A 146 -42.44 40.25 -24.22
N ARG A 147 -41.44 40.32 -23.35
CA ARG A 147 -40.25 41.17 -23.48
C ARG A 147 -39.00 40.30 -23.31
N THR A 148 -37.91 40.72 -23.91
CA THR A 148 -36.60 40.07 -23.78
C THR A 148 -35.60 41.05 -23.17
N ILE A 149 -34.65 40.53 -22.41
CA ILE A 149 -33.48 41.28 -21.96
C ILE A 149 -32.28 40.35 -21.82
N ALA A 150 -31.09 40.86 -22.14
CA ALA A 150 -29.84 40.16 -21.86
C ALA A 150 -29.62 40.01 -20.35
N GLU A 151 -29.07 38.87 -19.93
CA GLU A 151 -28.54 38.73 -18.58
C GLU A 151 -27.34 39.65 -18.35
N ASN A 152 -26.90 39.74 -17.09
CA ASN A 152 -25.78 40.59 -16.65
C ASN A 152 -25.93 42.09 -17.00
N THR A 153 -27.09 42.50 -17.54
CA THR A 153 -27.43 43.91 -17.76
C THR A 153 -27.53 44.65 -16.43
N ALA A 154 -27.01 45.88 -16.41
CA ALA A 154 -26.96 46.68 -15.20
C ALA A 154 -28.38 46.93 -14.63
N PRO A 155 -28.54 46.96 -13.29
CA PRO A 155 -29.78 47.41 -12.66
C PRO A 155 -30.26 48.77 -13.21
N GLY A 156 -31.56 48.89 -13.47
CA GLY A 156 -32.18 50.05 -14.10
C GLY A 156 -32.22 50.01 -15.63
N THR A 157 -31.79 48.91 -16.26
CA THR A 157 -31.88 48.74 -17.73
C THR A 157 -33.34 48.57 -18.16
N ASN A 158 -33.75 49.29 -19.21
CA ASN A 158 -35.10 49.22 -19.78
C ASN A 158 -35.39 47.86 -20.43
N ILE A 159 -36.51 47.24 -20.07
CA ILE A 159 -36.97 45.95 -20.62
C ILE A 159 -37.94 46.23 -21.78
N GLY A 160 -37.36 46.40 -22.97
CA GLY A 160 -38.09 46.77 -24.19
C GLY A 160 -38.82 48.11 -24.09
N THR A 161 -39.85 48.28 -24.93
CA THR A 161 -40.72 49.45 -24.91
C THR A 161 -41.64 49.46 -23.68
N PRO A 162 -42.09 50.65 -23.23
CA PRO A 162 -43.05 50.76 -22.14
C PRO A 162 -44.30 49.90 -22.34
N VAL A 163 -44.84 49.39 -21.23
CA VAL A 163 -46.08 48.61 -21.20
C VAL A 163 -47.23 49.61 -21.13
N ALA A 164 -47.62 50.14 -22.29
CA ALA A 164 -48.54 51.26 -22.41
C ALA A 164 -50.01 50.84 -22.39
N ALA A 165 -50.79 51.51 -21.56
CA ALA A 165 -52.25 51.55 -21.63
C ALA A 165 -52.73 52.92 -22.13
N THR A 166 -53.95 52.95 -22.64
CA THR A 166 -54.66 54.16 -23.04
C THR A 166 -56.01 54.19 -22.37
N ASP A 167 -56.42 55.36 -21.89
CA ASP A 167 -57.81 55.60 -21.51
C ASP A 167 -58.58 56.26 -22.66
N ALA A 168 -59.88 56.01 -22.72
CA ALA A 168 -60.79 56.66 -23.65
C ALA A 168 -61.33 57.99 -23.08
N ASP A 169 -61.24 58.20 -21.76
CA ASP A 169 -61.81 59.36 -21.09
C ASP A 169 -60.88 60.59 -21.10
N PRO A 170 -61.31 61.73 -21.70
CA PRO A 170 -60.42 62.88 -21.89
C PRO A 170 -60.06 63.61 -20.59
N GLY A 171 -58.81 63.45 -20.17
CA GLY A 171 -58.23 64.15 -19.01
C GLY A 171 -57.63 63.22 -17.97
N ASP A 172 -57.90 61.92 -18.08
CA ASP A 172 -57.47 60.94 -17.10
C ASP A 172 -55.96 60.69 -17.18
N THR A 173 -55.37 60.45 -16.01
CA THR A 173 -53.92 60.30 -15.85
C THR A 173 -53.63 58.90 -15.34
N LEU A 174 -53.12 58.05 -16.24
CA LEU A 174 -52.82 56.66 -15.91
C LEU A 174 -51.62 56.53 -14.97
N THR A 175 -51.80 55.71 -13.94
CA THR A 175 -50.75 55.27 -13.02
C THR A 175 -50.47 53.79 -13.20
N TYR A 176 -49.18 53.42 -13.17
CA TYR A 176 -48.72 52.05 -13.43
C TYR A 176 -48.11 51.43 -12.17
N THR A 177 -48.51 50.19 -11.85
CA THR A 177 -47.96 49.42 -10.72
C THR A 177 -47.59 48.01 -11.14
N LEU A 178 -46.71 47.37 -10.35
CA LEU A 178 -46.18 46.04 -10.63
C LEU A 178 -46.58 45.06 -9.53
N GLY A 179 -47.08 43.89 -9.95
CA GLY A 179 -47.43 42.76 -9.10
C GLY A 179 -47.01 41.43 -9.72
N GLY A 180 -47.50 40.32 -9.16
CA GLY A 180 -47.07 38.96 -9.52
C GLY A 180 -45.87 38.48 -8.70
N THR A 181 -45.49 37.22 -8.89
CA THR A 181 -44.48 36.53 -8.05
C THR A 181 -43.06 37.07 -8.22
N ASP A 182 -42.74 37.61 -9.39
CA ASP A 182 -41.39 38.06 -9.73
C ASP A 182 -41.19 39.58 -9.64
N ALA A 183 -42.19 40.32 -9.15
CA ALA A 183 -42.18 41.79 -9.12
C ALA A 183 -40.98 42.40 -8.37
N THR A 184 -40.36 41.66 -7.45
CA THR A 184 -39.18 42.11 -6.68
C THR A 184 -37.91 42.25 -7.52
N SER A 185 -37.78 41.53 -8.64
CA SER A 185 -36.62 41.60 -9.55
C SER A 185 -36.67 42.81 -10.50
N PHE A 186 -37.78 43.55 -10.50
CA PHE A 186 -38.07 44.61 -11.47
C PHE A 186 -38.56 45.90 -10.81
N SER A 187 -38.66 46.94 -11.61
CA SER A 187 -39.34 48.19 -11.28
C SER A 187 -40.13 48.68 -12.50
N ILE A 188 -41.18 49.46 -12.26
CA ILE A 188 -41.92 50.13 -13.32
C ILE A 188 -41.99 51.63 -13.02
N ASN A 189 -41.81 52.46 -14.05
CA ASN A 189 -42.08 53.88 -13.94
C ASN A 189 -43.60 54.10 -13.85
N GLY A 190 -44.05 54.59 -12.70
CA GLY A 190 -45.48 54.73 -12.40
C GLY A 190 -46.26 55.73 -13.26
N THR A 191 -45.60 56.50 -14.14
CA THR A 191 -46.26 57.44 -15.07
C THR A 191 -46.11 57.01 -16.53
N THR A 192 -45.00 56.37 -16.91
CA THR A 192 -44.73 56.01 -18.32
C THR A 192 -44.97 54.54 -18.66
N GLY A 193 -45.14 53.66 -17.66
CA GLY A 193 -45.22 52.21 -17.88
C GLY A 193 -43.89 51.57 -18.30
N GLN A 194 -42.76 52.29 -18.26
CA GLN A 194 -41.46 51.72 -18.59
C GLN A 194 -41.02 50.72 -17.52
N LEU A 195 -40.93 49.45 -17.92
CA LEU A 195 -40.40 48.35 -17.11
C LEU A 195 -38.86 48.37 -17.14
N GLN A 196 -38.23 48.12 -16.00
CA GLN A 196 -36.78 48.13 -15.80
C GLN A 196 -36.32 46.98 -14.88
N THR A 197 -35.07 46.54 -15.02
CA THR A 197 -34.43 45.64 -14.06
C THR A 197 -34.19 46.33 -12.72
N ARG A 198 -34.32 45.59 -11.60
CA ARG A 198 -33.95 46.08 -10.26
C ARG A 198 -32.66 45.46 -9.73
N THR A 199 -32.33 44.27 -10.21
CA THR A 199 -31.05 43.58 -10.02
C THR A 199 -30.51 43.19 -11.40
N ALA A 200 -29.22 42.82 -11.49
CA ALA A 200 -28.79 41.99 -12.62
C ALA A 200 -29.64 40.70 -12.62
N LEU A 201 -29.92 40.19 -13.81
CA LEU A 201 -30.53 38.88 -14.01
C LEU A 201 -29.45 37.92 -14.49
N ASP A 202 -29.66 36.64 -14.18
CA ASP A 202 -28.75 35.52 -14.42
C ASP A 202 -29.63 34.41 -15.05
N TYR A 203 -29.28 34.00 -16.26
CA TYR A 203 -30.02 33.05 -17.09
C TYR A 203 -29.87 31.62 -16.57
N GLU A 204 -28.67 31.25 -16.14
CA GLU A 204 -28.32 29.96 -15.54
C GLU A 204 -29.12 29.69 -14.26
N THR A 205 -29.34 30.74 -13.45
CA THR A 205 -30.24 30.72 -12.29
C THR A 205 -31.72 30.76 -12.71
N LYS A 206 -32.16 31.69 -13.58
CA LYS A 206 -33.58 31.81 -13.97
C LYS A 206 -33.80 32.48 -15.34
N ARG A 207 -34.12 31.65 -16.33
CA ARG A 207 -34.34 32.00 -17.75
C ARG A 207 -35.60 32.82 -18.07
N SER A 208 -36.62 32.81 -17.20
CA SER A 208 -37.89 33.50 -17.48
C SER A 208 -38.61 33.93 -16.20
N TYR A 209 -39.18 35.13 -16.23
CA TYR A 209 -39.93 35.75 -15.13
C TYR A 209 -41.33 36.16 -15.59
N SER A 210 -42.28 36.21 -14.66
CA SER A 210 -43.66 36.64 -14.93
C SER A 210 -44.13 37.70 -13.93
N VAL A 211 -44.52 38.86 -14.46
CA VAL A 211 -45.04 39.99 -13.68
C VAL A 211 -46.39 40.44 -14.22
N THR A 212 -47.25 40.95 -13.35
CA THR A 212 -48.50 41.60 -13.73
C THR A 212 -48.28 43.11 -13.67
N VAL A 213 -48.56 43.82 -14.76
CA VAL A 213 -48.59 45.28 -14.78
C VAL A 213 -50.05 45.71 -14.72
N THR A 214 -50.36 46.58 -13.76
CA THR A 214 -51.69 47.17 -13.58
C THR A 214 -51.65 48.63 -13.98
N ALA A 215 -52.55 49.06 -14.86
CA ALA A 215 -52.80 50.47 -15.17
C ALA A 215 -54.09 50.93 -14.49
N SER A 216 -54.12 52.16 -13.96
CA SER A 216 -55.29 52.73 -13.28
C SER A 216 -55.49 54.21 -13.58
N ASP A 217 -56.73 54.59 -13.86
CA ASP A 217 -57.23 55.98 -13.94
C ASP A 217 -57.50 56.63 -12.57
N SER A 218 -57.26 55.90 -11.47
CA SER A 218 -57.61 56.15 -10.05
C SER A 218 -58.93 55.56 -9.54
N SER A 219 -59.82 55.09 -10.43
CA SER A 219 -61.11 54.47 -10.09
C SER A 219 -61.24 53.04 -10.64
N LEU A 220 -60.84 52.80 -11.89
CA LEU A 220 -60.81 51.49 -12.53
C LEU A 220 -59.37 51.04 -12.80
N THR A 221 -59.23 49.78 -13.24
CA THR A 221 -57.94 49.14 -13.53
C THR A 221 -58.05 48.11 -14.63
N ASP A 222 -57.00 48.00 -15.45
CA ASP A 222 -56.73 46.86 -16.32
C ASP A 222 -55.39 46.22 -15.96
N ASN A 223 -55.19 44.96 -16.34
CA ASN A 223 -54.04 44.14 -15.95
C ASN A 223 -53.50 43.33 -17.14
N ILE A 224 -52.22 43.51 -17.45
CA ILE A 224 -51.49 42.72 -18.44
C ILE A 224 -50.44 41.83 -17.78
N THR A 225 -50.34 40.57 -18.23
CA THR A 225 -49.23 39.69 -17.83
C THR A 225 -48.05 39.85 -18.76
N VAL A 226 -46.90 40.26 -18.23
CA VAL A 226 -45.65 40.44 -18.98
C VAL A 226 -44.73 39.26 -18.67
N THR A 227 -44.47 38.43 -19.69
CA THR A 227 -43.40 37.41 -19.62
C THR A 227 -42.09 38.05 -20.01
N ILE A 228 -41.08 37.93 -19.16
CA ILE A 228 -39.74 38.48 -19.38
C ILE A 228 -38.80 37.30 -19.60
N THR A 229 -38.37 37.10 -20.83
CA THR A 229 -37.39 36.07 -21.19
C THR A 229 -35.99 36.65 -21.09
N VAL A 230 -35.16 36.06 -20.25
CA VAL A 230 -33.74 36.38 -20.21
C VAL A 230 -33.07 35.71 -21.41
N THR A 231 -32.22 36.42 -22.14
CA THR A 231 -31.38 35.85 -23.19
C THR A 231 -29.97 35.68 -22.65
N ASN A 232 -29.42 34.48 -22.80
CA ASN A 232 -28.08 34.13 -22.38
C ASN A 232 -27.00 35.03 -23.01
N VAL A 233 -25.95 35.35 -22.25
CA VAL A 233 -24.78 36.11 -22.70
C VAL A 233 -23.49 35.50 -22.15
N ASN A 234 -22.97 34.52 -22.88
CA ASN A 234 -21.62 33.95 -22.80
C ASN A 234 -20.67 34.65 -21.82
N GLU A 235 -20.48 34.04 -20.66
CA GLU A 235 -19.42 34.39 -19.73
C GLU A 235 -18.11 33.67 -20.08
N ALA A 236 -17.00 34.14 -19.53
CA ALA A 236 -15.71 33.48 -19.76
C ALA A 236 -15.55 32.28 -18.81
N PRO A 237 -14.86 31.20 -19.24
CA PRO A 237 -14.42 30.15 -18.34
C PRO A 237 -13.48 30.71 -17.27
N VAL A 238 -13.45 30.09 -16.09
CA VAL A 238 -12.69 30.56 -14.92
C VAL A 238 -11.93 29.39 -14.28
N PHE A 239 -10.65 29.58 -13.99
CA PHE A 239 -9.89 28.70 -13.10
C PHE A 239 -10.26 28.95 -11.62
N PRO A 240 -10.56 27.91 -10.82
CA PRO A 240 -10.86 28.10 -9.39
C PRO A 240 -9.67 28.59 -8.54
N ASP A 241 -8.45 28.37 -9.02
CA ASP A 241 -7.20 28.82 -8.40
C ASP A 241 -6.84 30.23 -8.94
N ASP A 242 -6.81 31.24 -8.06
CA ASP A 242 -6.82 32.69 -8.35
C ASP A 242 -5.86 33.20 -9.45
N ILE A 243 -4.56 32.86 -9.37
CA ILE A 243 -3.53 33.33 -10.32
C ILE A 243 -2.47 32.26 -10.60
N SER A 244 -2.18 31.40 -9.62
CA SER A 244 -1.18 30.35 -9.76
C SER A 244 -1.47 29.09 -8.94
N THR A 245 -0.96 27.97 -9.43
CA THR A 245 -1.05 26.64 -8.80
C THR A 245 0.30 25.93 -8.92
N THR A 246 0.60 25.00 -8.01
CA THR A 246 1.86 24.25 -8.03
C THR A 246 1.59 22.77 -8.25
N ARG A 247 2.45 22.12 -9.04
CA ARG A 247 2.45 20.67 -9.27
C ARG A 247 3.84 20.13 -8.95
N THR A 248 3.89 18.97 -8.30
CA THR A 248 5.13 18.28 -7.94
C THR A 248 5.21 16.95 -8.65
N ILE A 249 6.37 16.61 -9.21
CA ILE A 249 6.63 15.30 -9.80
C ILE A 249 8.08 14.90 -9.53
N ALA A 250 8.34 13.62 -9.28
CA ALA A 250 9.71 13.13 -9.16
C ALA A 250 10.41 13.12 -10.52
N GLU A 251 11.73 13.21 -10.52
CA GLU A 251 12.51 12.85 -11.70
C GLU A 251 12.50 11.33 -11.97
N ASN A 252 13.17 10.89 -13.04
CA ASN A 252 13.25 9.47 -13.45
C ASN A 252 11.90 8.74 -13.69
N ILE A 253 10.77 9.45 -13.61
CA ILE A 253 9.46 8.89 -13.91
C ILE A 253 9.29 8.60 -15.41
N PHE A 254 8.44 7.62 -15.72
CA PHE A 254 8.19 7.22 -17.09
C PHE A 254 7.54 8.35 -17.90
N ILE A 255 7.95 8.49 -19.17
CA ILE A 255 7.30 9.37 -20.15
C ILE A 255 5.81 9.02 -20.23
N GLY A 256 4.95 10.05 -20.27
CA GLY A 256 3.49 9.93 -20.26
C GLY A 256 2.87 9.92 -18.86
N THR A 257 3.65 10.14 -17.80
CA THR A 257 3.13 10.22 -16.43
C THR A 257 2.33 11.51 -16.22
N ASN A 258 1.15 11.39 -15.60
CA ASN A 258 0.29 12.51 -15.24
C ASN A 258 0.90 13.35 -14.10
N ILE A 259 1.04 14.66 -14.33
CA ILE A 259 1.56 15.62 -13.34
C ILE A 259 0.40 16.14 -12.48
N GLY A 260 0.07 15.36 -11.45
CA GLY A 260 -1.07 15.64 -10.56
C GLY A 260 -2.43 15.53 -11.26
N THR A 261 -3.46 16.11 -10.64
CA THR A 261 -4.80 16.19 -11.23
C THR A 261 -4.83 17.16 -12.43
N PRO A 262 -5.82 17.02 -13.34
CA PRO A 262 -6.00 17.98 -14.42
C PRO A 262 -6.19 19.42 -13.91
N ILE A 263 -5.69 20.37 -14.69
CA ILE A 263 -5.80 21.81 -14.44
C ILE A 263 -7.15 22.25 -15.03
N ALA A 264 -8.21 22.00 -14.27
CA ALA A 264 -9.59 22.19 -14.73
C ALA A 264 -10.09 23.61 -14.47
N ALA A 265 -10.68 24.21 -15.49
CA ALA A 265 -11.53 25.40 -15.37
C ALA A 265 -13.02 25.00 -15.33
N THR A 266 -13.85 25.93 -14.92
CA THR A 266 -15.32 25.82 -14.95
C THR A 266 -15.91 26.94 -15.79
N ASP A 267 -17.04 26.66 -16.40
CA ASP A 267 -17.73 27.55 -17.34
C ASP A 267 -19.22 27.47 -17.07
N VAL A 268 -19.88 28.63 -16.90
CA VAL A 268 -21.25 28.69 -16.38
C VAL A 268 -22.28 28.39 -17.47
N ASP A 269 -22.00 28.77 -18.72
CA ASP A 269 -22.71 28.38 -19.94
C ASP A 269 -22.64 26.86 -20.21
N ASN A 270 -21.66 26.18 -19.61
CA ASN A 270 -21.28 24.77 -19.84
C ASN A 270 -20.71 24.54 -21.25
N ASP A 271 -19.92 25.48 -21.74
CA ASP A 271 -19.28 25.39 -23.05
C ASP A 271 -18.12 24.39 -23.12
N THR A 272 -17.76 24.03 -24.36
CA THR A 272 -16.70 23.05 -24.62
C THR A 272 -15.33 23.71 -24.48
N LEU A 273 -14.70 23.50 -23.33
CA LEU A 273 -13.42 24.12 -23.01
C LEU A 273 -12.25 23.48 -23.75
N THR A 274 -11.40 24.34 -24.33
CA THR A 274 -10.13 23.96 -24.96
C THR A 274 -8.96 24.53 -24.18
N TYR A 275 -8.04 23.66 -23.76
CA TYR A 275 -6.85 24.00 -22.97
C TYR A 275 -5.60 24.08 -23.84
N VAL A 276 -4.76 25.09 -23.59
CA VAL A 276 -3.49 25.31 -24.31
C VAL A 276 -2.37 25.59 -23.32
N LEU A 277 -1.24 24.90 -23.50
CA LEU A 277 0.00 25.13 -22.77
C LEU A 277 0.84 26.20 -23.46
N SER A 278 1.37 27.15 -22.70
CA SER A 278 2.29 28.17 -23.18
C SER A 278 3.44 28.39 -22.19
N SER A 279 4.62 28.78 -22.70
CA SER A 279 5.77 29.17 -21.88
C SER A 279 6.73 30.01 -22.71
N SER A 280 7.52 30.86 -22.03
CA SER A 280 8.67 31.54 -22.62
C SER A 280 9.91 30.64 -22.73
N ASP A 281 9.93 29.50 -22.04
CA ASP A 281 11.00 28.52 -22.10
C ASP A 281 10.71 27.48 -23.20
N PRO A 282 11.52 27.39 -24.27
CA PRO A 282 11.28 26.44 -25.36
C PRO A 282 11.43 24.97 -24.92
N VAL A 283 12.14 24.68 -23.82
CA VAL A 283 12.30 23.31 -23.30
C VAL A 283 10.97 22.73 -22.82
N VAL A 284 10.05 23.58 -22.31
CA VAL A 284 8.73 23.14 -21.83
C VAL A 284 7.96 22.35 -22.90
N PHE A 285 8.04 22.74 -24.17
CA PHE A 285 7.29 22.10 -25.26
C PHE A 285 7.86 20.75 -25.71
N SER A 286 9.09 20.40 -25.30
CA SER A 286 9.62 19.04 -25.45
C SER A 286 9.52 18.24 -24.14
N THR A 287 9.44 18.89 -22.98
CA THR A 287 9.36 18.22 -21.66
C THR A 287 7.93 17.88 -21.23
N PHE A 288 6.93 18.69 -21.59
CA PHE A 288 5.54 18.51 -21.15
C PHE A 288 4.53 18.62 -22.29
N SER A 289 3.44 17.86 -22.17
CA SER A 289 2.22 18.01 -22.96
C SER A 289 1.02 18.28 -22.06
N LEU A 290 0.04 19.01 -22.59
CA LEU A 290 -1.26 19.24 -21.96
C LEU A 290 -2.34 18.63 -22.86
N ASP A 291 -3.18 17.76 -22.32
CA ASP A 291 -4.37 17.32 -23.03
C ASP A 291 -5.35 18.48 -23.19
N SER A 292 -5.69 18.81 -24.43
CA SER A 292 -6.45 20.01 -24.76
C SER A 292 -7.93 19.97 -24.38
N THR A 293 -8.44 18.84 -23.89
CA THR A 293 -9.86 18.65 -23.54
C THR A 293 -10.09 18.52 -22.04
N SER A 294 -9.13 17.95 -21.32
CA SER A 294 -9.20 17.68 -19.88
C SER A 294 -8.33 18.62 -19.05
N GLY A 295 -7.33 19.27 -19.66
CA GLY A 295 -6.31 20.03 -18.91
C GLY A 295 -5.32 19.12 -18.18
N GLN A 296 -5.23 17.83 -18.51
CA GLN A 296 -4.26 16.92 -17.89
C GLN A 296 -2.85 17.21 -18.41
N LEU A 297 -1.96 17.65 -17.51
CA LEU A 297 -0.54 17.84 -17.79
C LEU A 297 0.20 16.50 -17.66
N GLN A 298 1.12 16.21 -18.59
CA GLN A 298 1.91 14.96 -18.65
C GLN A 298 3.37 15.23 -19.06
N THR A 299 4.29 14.32 -18.72
CA THR A 299 5.66 14.36 -19.24
C THR A 299 5.77 13.78 -20.65
N THR A 300 6.60 14.40 -21.50
CA THR A 300 6.94 13.91 -22.85
C THR A 300 8.42 13.55 -23.02
N ASN A 301 9.28 13.99 -22.09
CA ASN A 301 10.67 13.56 -21.98
C ASN A 301 10.99 13.20 -20.52
N PRO A 302 12.11 12.48 -20.26
CA PRO A 302 12.62 12.30 -18.91
C PRO A 302 12.87 13.65 -18.23
N LEU A 303 12.65 13.68 -16.93
CA LEU A 303 13.03 14.78 -16.05
C LEU A 303 14.34 14.41 -15.35
N ASP A 304 15.14 15.43 -15.10
CA ASP A 304 16.48 15.42 -14.51
C ASP A 304 16.55 16.69 -13.65
N TYR A 305 16.64 16.52 -12.33
CA TYR A 305 16.56 17.56 -11.32
C TYR A 305 17.83 18.42 -11.31
N GLU A 306 19.00 17.79 -11.43
CA GLU A 306 20.35 18.35 -11.55
C GLU A 306 20.43 19.36 -12.70
N THR A 307 19.86 19.01 -13.85
CA THR A 307 19.75 19.87 -15.02
C THR A 307 18.69 20.95 -14.82
N LYS A 308 17.47 20.60 -14.36
CA LYS A 308 16.40 21.58 -14.13
C LYS A 308 15.28 21.11 -13.19
N ASN A 309 15.38 21.55 -11.93
CA ASN A 309 14.40 21.26 -10.89
C ASN A 309 13.06 22.02 -10.92
N SER A 310 12.87 23.03 -11.79
CA SER A 310 11.65 23.85 -11.77
C SER A 310 11.31 24.48 -13.12
N TYR A 311 10.03 24.44 -13.47
CA TYR A 311 9.46 25.01 -14.69
C TYR A 311 8.27 25.91 -14.34
N SER A 312 8.11 27.00 -15.08
CA SER A 312 6.93 27.87 -15.01
C SER A 312 6.27 27.89 -16.38
N VAL A 313 4.97 27.57 -16.40
CA VAL A 313 4.15 27.50 -17.60
C VAL A 313 2.85 28.24 -17.37
N THR A 314 2.23 28.74 -18.43
CA THR A 314 0.89 29.33 -18.38
C THR A 314 -0.06 28.42 -19.14
N VAL A 315 -1.09 27.93 -18.44
CA VAL A 315 -2.19 27.19 -19.04
C VAL A 315 -3.34 28.16 -19.27
N SER A 316 -3.74 28.31 -20.52
CA SER A 316 -4.91 29.10 -20.92
C SER A 316 -6.05 28.18 -21.31
N VAL A 317 -7.28 28.57 -20.96
CA VAL A 317 -8.52 27.92 -21.37
C VAL A 317 -9.37 28.88 -22.20
N SER A 318 -10.16 28.35 -23.15
CA SER A 318 -11.16 29.14 -23.88
C SER A 318 -12.41 28.31 -24.17
N ASP A 319 -13.55 29.01 -24.21
CA ASP A 319 -14.89 28.52 -24.60
C ASP A 319 -15.07 28.35 -26.13
N GLY A 320 -14.15 28.88 -26.94
CA GLY A 320 -14.26 28.94 -28.40
C GLY A 320 -15.27 29.98 -28.94
N LYS A 321 -15.89 30.78 -28.08
CA LYS A 321 -16.87 31.82 -28.39
C LYS A 321 -16.38 33.24 -28.09
N GLY A 322 -15.33 33.39 -27.28
CA GLY A 322 -14.63 34.66 -27.06
C GLY A 322 -14.13 34.87 -25.64
N GLY A 323 -14.59 34.06 -24.68
CA GLY A 323 -14.08 33.99 -23.33
C GLY A 323 -12.79 33.18 -23.23
N SER A 324 -11.93 33.61 -22.32
CA SER A 324 -10.72 32.90 -21.95
C SER A 324 -10.21 33.32 -20.58
N ASP A 325 -9.49 32.42 -19.92
CA ASP A 325 -8.79 32.66 -18.68
C ASP A 325 -7.43 31.93 -18.70
N SER A 326 -6.52 32.29 -17.80
CA SER A 326 -5.17 31.74 -17.77
C SER A 326 -4.57 31.68 -16.37
N ILE A 327 -3.99 30.53 -16.03
CA ILE A 327 -3.34 30.29 -14.74
C ILE A 327 -1.84 29.99 -14.93
N THR A 328 -1.00 30.49 -14.02
CA THR A 328 0.42 30.13 -13.98
C THR A 328 0.63 28.85 -13.17
N VAL A 329 1.25 27.84 -13.78
CA VAL A 329 1.54 26.55 -13.14
C VAL A 329 3.04 26.44 -12.91
N THR A 330 3.46 26.34 -11.65
CA THR A 330 4.83 25.98 -11.30
C THR A 330 4.92 24.46 -11.21
N ILE A 331 5.77 23.85 -12.02
CA ILE A 331 6.06 22.41 -11.98
C ILE A 331 7.41 22.25 -11.28
N THR A 332 7.39 21.74 -10.06
CA THR A 332 8.59 21.41 -9.28
C THR A 332 8.94 19.96 -9.51
N VAL A 333 10.16 19.71 -9.99
CA VAL A 333 10.75 18.38 -10.00
C VAL A 333 11.34 18.12 -8.61
N THR A 334 11.16 16.91 -8.07
CA THR A 334 11.80 16.49 -6.82
C THR A 334 12.89 15.48 -7.09
N ASP A 335 14.08 15.78 -6.55
CA ASP A 335 15.28 14.94 -6.41
C ASP A 335 14.94 13.48 -6.05
N VAL A 336 15.51 12.55 -6.81
CA VAL A 336 15.56 11.11 -6.55
C VAL A 336 16.98 10.61 -6.75
N ASN A 337 17.68 10.37 -5.64
CA ASN A 337 19.05 9.85 -5.57
C ASN A 337 19.35 8.81 -6.67
N GLU A 338 20.19 9.21 -7.63
CA GLU A 338 20.48 8.47 -8.86
C GLU A 338 21.76 7.64 -8.75
N GLY A 339 22.68 8.06 -7.88
CA GLY A 339 24.04 7.56 -7.78
C GLY A 339 24.41 7.07 -6.39
N LEU A 340 25.38 6.16 -6.34
CA LEU A 340 26.22 6.01 -5.15
C LEU A 340 27.38 7.00 -5.29
N PRO A 341 27.81 7.70 -4.23
CA PRO A 341 29.04 8.48 -4.26
C PRO A 341 30.20 7.57 -4.63
N SER A 342 31.11 8.02 -5.50
CA SER A 342 32.18 7.19 -6.04
C SER A 342 33.56 7.85 -5.94
N PHE A 343 34.57 7.11 -5.48
CA PHE A 343 35.94 7.62 -5.40
C PHE A 343 36.59 7.80 -6.79
N THR A 344 37.03 9.03 -7.06
CA THR A 344 37.70 9.41 -8.32
C THR A 344 39.04 8.70 -8.57
N GLU A 345 39.63 8.13 -7.52
CA GLU A 345 40.89 7.37 -7.57
C GLU A 345 40.67 5.84 -7.72
N GLY A 346 39.40 5.39 -7.83
CA GLY A 346 39.04 3.97 -7.94
C GLY A 346 39.05 3.23 -6.61
N SER A 347 39.27 1.91 -6.63
CA SER A 347 39.14 1.04 -5.44
C SER A 347 40.36 1.00 -4.51
N SER A 348 41.52 1.49 -4.96
CA SER A 348 42.69 1.64 -4.09
C SER A 348 43.62 2.76 -4.57
N THR A 349 44.25 3.45 -3.61
CA THR A 349 45.25 4.48 -3.90
C THR A 349 46.42 4.42 -2.92
N ARG A 350 47.47 5.20 -3.21
CA ARG A 350 48.68 5.29 -2.38
C ARG A 350 48.92 6.73 -1.94
N ARG A 351 49.54 6.88 -0.77
CA ARG A 351 50.06 8.13 -0.25
C ARG A 351 51.44 7.89 0.36
N THR A 352 52.24 8.95 0.44
CA THR A 352 53.54 8.94 1.12
C THR A 352 53.61 10.08 2.12
N ILE A 353 54.31 9.85 3.23
CA ILE A 353 54.56 10.86 4.27
C ILE A 353 55.93 10.59 4.88
N ALA A 354 56.66 11.65 5.26
CA ALA A 354 57.88 11.48 6.02
C ALA A 354 57.55 11.05 7.46
N GLU A 355 58.44 10.25 8.06
CA GLU A 355 58.39 10.01 9.50
C GLU A 355 58.64 11.30 10.30
N ASN A 356 58.42 11.23 11.62
CA ASN A 356 58.62 12.33 12.56
C ASN A 356 57.89 13.64 12.18
N THR A 357 56.89 13.53 11.29
CA THR A 357 55.92 14.58 10.98
C THR A 357 54.96 14.78 12.15
N ALA A 358 54.58 16.04 12.41
CA ALA A 358 53.69 16.38 13.51
C ALA A 358 52.29 15.75 13.33
N SER A 359 51.60 15.46 14.44
CA SER A 359 50.17 15.12 14.41
C SER A 359 49.35 16.24 13.74
N GLY A 360 48.37 15.87 12.92
CA GLY A 360 47.57 16.77 12.08
C GLY A 360 48.21 17.12 10.72
N THR A 361 49.35 16.52 10.35
CA THR A 361 49.98 16.77 9.04
C THR A 361 49.19 16.11 7.93
N ASN A 362 48.85 16.88 6.87
CA ASN A 362 48.15 16.39 5.69
C ASN A 362 48.98 15.34 4.93
N ILE A 363 48.38 14.18 4.66
CA ILE A 363 49.00 13.07 3.94
C ILE A 363 48.57 13.12 2.46
N GLY A 364 49.39 13.81 1.66
CA GLY A 364 49.12 14.04 0.24
C GLY A 364 47.83 14.83 -0.01
N THR A 365 47.27 14.68 -1.22
CA THR A 365 46.00 15.33 -1.60
C THR A 365 44.80 14.65 -0.93
N PRO A 366 43.71 15.40 -0.70
CA PRO A 366 42.44 14.82 -0.26
C PRO A 366 41.98 13.69 -1.18
N ILE A 367 41.32 12.70 -0.59
CA ILE A 367 40.79 11.53 -1.30
C ILE A 367 39.40 11.91 -1.79
N ALA A 368 39.29 12.33 -3.05
CA ALA A 368 38.08 12.91 -3.59
C ALA A 368 37.09 11.86 -4.10
N ALA A 369 35.84 11.98 -3.68
CA ALA A 369 34.69 11.31 -4.28
C ALA A 369 33.75 12.32 -4.95
N THR A 370 32.93 11.83 -5.87
CA THR A 370 31.88 12.58 -6.58
C THR A 370 30.57 11.83 -6.48
N ASP A 371 29.46 12.56 -6.33
CA ASP A 371 28.11 12.02 -6.48
C ASP A 371 27.53 12.39 -7.86
N ALA A 372 26.47 11.71 -8.26
CA ALA A 372 25.62 12.13 -9.37
C ALA A 372 24.67 13.26 -8.92
N ASP A 373 24.14 13.15 -7.70
CA ASP A 373 23.21 14.10 -7.10
C ASP A 373 23.90 15.45 -6.81
N SER A 374 23.48 16.52 -7.49
CA SER A 374 24.18 17.81 -7.46
C SER A 374 23.76 18.67 -6.27
N GLY A 375 24.55 18.58 -5.20
CA GLY A 375 24.31 19.31 -3.95
C GLY A 375 24.48 18.44 -2.71
N ASP A 376 24.67 17.14 -2.90
CA ASP A 376 24.79 16.18 -1.80
C ASP A 376 26.07 16.36 -0.97
N THR A 377 25.91 16.19 0.35
CA THR A 377 26.95 16.50 1.32
C THR A 377 27.76 15.26 1.65
N LEU A 378 28.78 15.01 0.83
CA LEU A 378 29.66 13.86 1.00
C LEU A 378 30.42 13.89 2.33
N THR A 379 30.16 12.86 3.15
CA THR A 379 30.76 12.68 4.47
C THR A 379 31.77 11.54 4.47
N TYR A 380 33.02 11.84 4.79
CA TYR A 380 34.15 10.92 4.78
C TYR A 380 34.45 10.35 6.17
N THR A 381 34.76 9.06 6.24
CA THR A 381 35.09 8.33 7.47
C THR A 381 36.28 7.39 7.25
N LEU A 382 36.93 6.98 8.35
CA LEU A 382 38.13 6.16 8.34
C LEU A 382 37.91 4.86 9.14
N SER A 383 38.38 3.74 8.60
CA SER A 383 38.31 2.42 9.23
C SER A 383 39.51 1.53 8.84
N GLY A 384 39.60 0.33 9.41
CA GLY A 384 40.71 -0.60 9.22
C GLY A 384 41.64 -0.70 10.44
N THR A 385 42.54 -1.67 10.44
CA THR A 385 43.42 -1.98 11.60
C THR A 385 44.40 -0.86 11.93
N ASP A 386 44.84 -0.11 10.91
CA ASP A 386 45.81 0.98 11.06
C ASP A 386 45.14 2.36 11.26
N ALA A 387 43.80 2.43 11.27
CA ALA A 387 43.06 3.69 11.34
C ALA A 387 43.39 4.51 12.61
N ALA A 388 43.79 3.86 13.70
CA ALA A 388 44.19 4.53 14.94
C ALA A 388 45.43 5.46 14.81
N ALA A 389 46.22 5.31 13.74
CA ALA A 389 47.38 6.18 13.48
C ALA A 389 47.03 7.44 12.67
N PHE A 390 45.80 7.55 12.15
CA PHE A 390 45.40 8.58 11.19
C PHE A 390 44.04 9.20 11.53
N SER A 391 43.75 10.34 10.91
CA SER A 391 42.43 10.97 10.93
C SER A 391 42.05 11.42 9.53
N ILE A 392 40.75 11.63 9.28
CA ILE A 392 40.26 12.19 8.02
C ILE A 392 39.32 13.35 8.28
N VAL A 393 39.48 14.43 7.52
CA VAL A 393 38.58 15.59 7.56
C VAL A 393 37.28 15.20 6.87
N SER A 394 36.20 15.06 7.66
CA SER A 394 34.95 14.44 7.22
C SER A 394 34.21 15.16 6.10
N THR A 395 34.54 16.43 5.80
CA THR A 395 33.90 17.22 4.75
C THR A 395 34.76 17.40 3.49
N SER A 396 36.01 16.93 3.49
CA SER A 396 36.94 17.13 2.37
C SER A 396 37.71 15.89 1.94
N GLY A 397 37.68 14.80 2.72
CA GLY A 397 38.48 13.61 2.44
C GLY A 397 39.98 13.79 2.68
N GLN A 398 40.41 14.89 3.34
CA GLN A 398 41.83 15.11 3.65
C GLN A 398 42.29 14.14 4.75
N LEU A 399 43.11 13.17 4.37
CA LEU A 399 43.80 12.28 5.29
C LEU A 399 44.93 13.04 6.03
N GLN A 400 45.09 12.75 7.32
CA GLN A 400 46.05 13.38 8.22
C GLN A 400 46.70 12.35 9.16
N THR A 401 47.91 12.64 9.65
CA THR A 401 48.51 11.91 10.77
C THR A 401 47.71 12.19 12.06
N LEU A 402 47.46 11.17 12.88
CA LEU A 402 46.92 11.35 14.24
C LEU A 402 48.01 11.18 15.30
N VAL A 403 48.98 10.29 15.04
CA VAL A 403 50.18 10.07 15.85
C VAL A 403 51.44 10.35 15.02
N ALA A 404 52.59 10.52 15.68
CA ALA A 404 53.88 10.51 15.00
C ALA A 404 54.15 9.12 14.42
N LEU A 405 54.69 9.07 13.21
CA LEU A 405 55.08 7.84 12.53
C LEU A 405 56.61 7.71 12.57
N ASP A 406 57.09 6.48 12.62
CA ASP A 406 58.48 6.05 12.78
C ASP A 406 58.72 4.96 11.72
N TYR A 407 59.72 5.18 10.85
CA TYR A 407 59.99 4.34 9.70
C TYR A 407 60.57 2.97 10.12
N GLU A 408 61.53 2.98 11.05
CA GLU A 408 62.17 1.78 11.62
C GLU A 408 61.14 0.86 12.30
N THR A 409 60.15 1.43 12.99
CA THR A 409 59.06 0.68 13.61
C THR A 409 58.07 0.13 12.58
N LYS A 410 57.58 0.95 11.64
CA LYS A 410 56.60 0.50 10.62
C LYS A 410 56.55 1.43 9.40
N TRP A 411 57.21 1.01 8.33
CA TRP A 411 57.28 1.75 7.06
C TRP A 411 56.00 1.77 6.19
N SER A 412 54.96 0.97 6.48
CA SER A 412 53.77 0.85 5.62
C SER A 412 52.48 0.56 6.39
N TYR A 413 51.42 1.31 6.09
CA TYR A 413 50.10 1.23 6.73
C TYR A 413 48.98 1.07 5.68
N SER A 414 47.86 0.47 6.09
CA SER A 414 46.68 0.29 5.22
C SER A 414 45.38 0.65 5.94
N VAL A 415 44.66 1.64 5.41
CA VAL A 415 43.36 2.10 5.93
C VAL A 415 42.28 2.04 4.87
N THR A 416 41.03 1.90 5.28
CA THR A 416 39.86 2.01 4.40
C THR A 416 39.17 3.33 4.67
N VAL A 417 39.06 4.16 3.63
CA VAL A 417 38.30 5.41 3.66
C VAL A 417 36.94 5.16 3.01
N SER A 418 35.87 5.53 3.70
CA SER A 418 34.50 5.40 3.20
C SER A 418 33.86 6.76 3.06
N VAL A 419 33.06 6.95 2.01
CA VAL A 419 32.25 8.14 1.77
C VAL A 419 30.76 7.77 1.76
N SER A 420 29.89 8.69 2.19
CA SER A 420 28.44 8.55 2.08
C SER A 420 27.78 9.89 1.77
N ASP A 421 26.69 9.85 1.03
CA ASP A 421 25.82 10.98 0.66
C ASP A 421 24.89 11.43 1.82
N GLY A 422 24.65 10.56 2.80
CA GLY A 422 23.67 10.75 3.87
C GLY A 422 22.22 10.41 3.47
N LYS A 423 21.95 10.07 2.20
CA LYS A 423 20.65 9.61 1.67
C LYS A 423 20.54 8.08 1.58
N GLY A 424 21.66 7.36 1.51
CA GLY A 424 21.71 5.90 1.53
C GLY A 424 22.85 5.28 0.73
N GLY A 425 23.51 6.06 -0.12
CA GLY A 425 24.67 5.65 -0.88
C GLY A 425 25.98 5.72 -0.09
N SER A 426 26.90 4.81 -0.45
CA SER A 426 28.27 4.80 0.08
C SER A 426 29.23 4.02 -0.83
N ASP A 427 30.50 4.41 -0.79
CA ASP A 427 31.62 3.72 -1.44
C ASP A 427 32.83 3.68 -0.48
N SER A 428 33.82 2.84 -0.78
CA SER A 428 35.02 2.66 0.03
C SER A 428 36.28 2.42 -0.81
N ILE A 429 37.34 3.16 -0.50
CA ILE A 429 38.66 3.05 -1.13
C ILE A 429 39.70 2.59 -0.10
N THR A 430 40.58 1.66 -0.51
CA THR A 430 41.73 1.26 0.33
C THR A 430 42.92 2.18 0.06
N VAL A 431 43.49 2.78 1.11
CA VAL A 431 44.63 3.69 1.01
C VAL A 431 45.84 3.05 1.69
N THR A 432 46.89 2.79 0.91
CA THR A 432 48.20 2.41 1.45
C THR A 432 49.04 3.66 1.70
N ILE A 433 49.46 3.89 2.93
CA ILE A 433 50.38 4.97 3.30
C ILE A 433 51.77 4.37 3.51
N THR A 434 52.74 4.81 2.71
CA THR A 434 54.15 4.47 2.90
C THR A 434 54.87 5.60 3.63
N VAL A 435 55.51 5.28 4.73
CA VAL A 435 56.39 6.21 5.45
C VAL A 435 57.73 6.26 4.72
N THR A 436 58.35 7.44 4.64
CA THR A 436 59.71 7.59 4.11
C THR A 436 60.67 7.98 5.22
N ASP A 437 61.75 7.20 5.33
CA ASP A 437 62.97 7.46 6.10
C ASP A 437 63.43 8.92 5.98
N VAL A 438 63.70 9.54 7.14
CA VAL A 438 64.40 10.81 7.27
C VAL A 438 65.72 10.55 7.99
N ASN A 439 66.83 10.56 7.24
CA ASN A 439 68.19 10.37 7.76
C ASN A 439 68.48 11.20 9.03
N GLU A 440 68.35 10.56 10.18
CA GLU A 440 68.71 11.08 11.49
C GLU A 440 70.16 10.73 11.78
N ASN A 441 70.89 11.71 12.33
CA ASN A 441 72.33 11.59 12.55
C ASN A 441 72.63 10.79 13.83
N VAL A 442 72.14 9.54 13.84
CA VAL A 442 72.45 8.54 14.84
C VAL A 442 73.91 8.11 14.63
N VAL A 443 74.70 8.07 15.69
CA VAL A 443 75.97 7.32 15.62
C VAL A 443 75.53 5.87 15.52
N GLU A 444 75.67 5.24 14.34
CA GLU A 444 75.32 3.84 14.14
C GLU A 444 76.15 2.96 15.07
N ASN A 445 75.59 2.69 16.23
CA ASN A 445 75.95 1.62 17.11
C ASN A 445 75.48 0.33 16.45
N ASN A 446 76.38 -0.37 15.76
CA ASN A 446 76.01 -1.56 15.03
C ASN A 446 75.50 -2.62 16.02
N ALA A 447 74.28 -3.13 15.82
CA ALA A 447 73.76 -4.14 16.72
C ALA A 447 74.61 -5.43 16.62
N PRO A 448 74.98 -6.06 17.76
CA PRO A 448 75.73 -7.31 17.76
C PRO A 448 74.97 -8.43 17.05
N VAL A 449 75.58 -9.11 16.07
CA VAL A 449 74.87 -10.08 15.21
C VAL A 449 75.14 -11.53 15.64
N PHE A 450 74.10 -12.35 15.78
CA PHE A 450 74.25 -13.79 16.05
C PHE A 450 74.86 -14.55 14.86
N SER A 451 75.92 -15.34 15.13
CA SER A 451 76.64 -16.11 14.10
C SER A 451 75.84 -17.29 13.54
N ASP A 452 74.78 -17.74 14.24
CA ASP A 452 73.89 -18.82 13.80
C ASP A 452 72.70 -18.31 12.94
N GLY A 453 72.56 -16.99 12.71
CA GLY A 453 71.43 -16.39 11.98
C GLY A 453 70.18 -16.15 12.83
N ALA A 454 69.01 -15.97 12.20
CA ALA A 454 67.77 -15.58 12.88
C ALA A 454 67.14 -16.69 13.76
N SER A 455 67.49 -17.95 13.52
CA SER A 455 67.07 -19.07 14.38
C SER A 455 68.09 -20.20 14.34
N THR A 456 68.21 -20.92 15.45
CA THR A 456 69.10 -22.08 15.53
C THR A 456 68.49 -23.20 16.35
N THR A 457 68.94 -24.42 16.11
CA THR A 457 68.50 -25.59 16.87
C THR A 457 69.63 -26.07 17.78
N ARG A 458 69.26 -26.50 18.98
CA ARG A 458 70.12 -27.26 19.90
C ARG A 458 69.41 -28.55 20.29
N THR A 459 70.19 -29.55 20.68
CA THR A 459 69.70 -30.85 21.14
C THR A 459 70.30 -31.14 22.51
N VAL A 460 69.47 -31.68 23.40
CA VAL A 460 69.86 -32.10 24.75
C VAL A 460 69.15 -33.41 25.08
N GLY A 461 69.81 -34.30 25.81
CA GLY A 461 69.20 -35.56 26.23
C GLY A 461 68.06 -35.33 27.21
N ASP A 462 67.11 -36.25 27.22
CA ASP A 462 66.18 -36.33 28.33
C ASP A 462 66.91 -36.64 29.66
N TYR A 463 66.34 -36.22 30.79
CA TYR A 463 66.98 -36.25 32.12
C TYR A 463 68.29 -35.44 32.27
N ALA A 464 68.60 -34.53 31.33
CA ALA A 464 69.79 -33.66 31.44
C ALA A 464 69.84 -32.92 32.79
N ALA A 465 70.98 -33.01 33.47
CA ALA A 465 71.12 -32.58 34.85
C ALA A 465 71.13 -31.05 34.96
N PHE A 466 70.81 -30.49 36.14
CA PHE A 466 70.88 -29.04 36.36
C PHE A 466 72.26 -28.46 36.00
N GLY A 467 72.29 -27.41 35.17
CA GLY A 467 73.52 -26.73 34.73
C GLY A 467 74.26 -27.41 33.57
N GLU A 468 73.66 -28.42 32.94
CA GLU A 468 74.24 -29.12 31.79
C GLU A 468 74.23 -28.23 30.53
N ASN A 469 75.35 -28.22 29.79
CA ASN A 469 75.52 -27.37 28.61
C ASN A 469 74.72 -27.88 27.40
N ILE A 470 73.83 -27.05 26.88
CA ILE A 470 72.94 -27.37 25.76
C ILE A 470 73.66 -27.05 24.44
N GLY A 471 74.42 -28.03 23.94
CA GLY A 471 75.24 -27.89 22.74
C GLY A 471 76.29 -26.76 22.85
N ARG A 472 76.70 -26.20 21.71
CA ARG A 472 77.59 -25.03 21.70
C ARG A 472 76.85 -23.75 22.09
N ALA A 473 77.59 -22.82 22.69
CA ALA A 473 77.15 -21.46 22.94
C ALA A 473 76.53 -20.79 21.70
N VAL A 474 75.58 -19.89 21.97
CA VAL A 474 74.86 -19.10 20.98
C VAL A 474 75.63 -17.79 20.82
N ALA A 475 76.65 -17.81 19.97
CA ALA A 475 77.63 -16.72 19.86
C ALA A 475 77.13 -15.59 18.96
N ALA A 476 77.45 -14.36 19.34
CA ALA A 476 77.30 -13.16 18.55
C ALA A 476 78.63 -12.42 18.40
N THR A 477 78.72 -11.56 17.39
CA THR A 477 79.88 -10.72 17.10
C THR A 477 79.43 -9.29 16.85
N ASP A 478 80.15 -8.34 17.42
CA ASP A 478 79.96 -6.92 17.14
C ASP A 478 80.93 -6.42 16.08
N ALA A 479 80.51 -5.39 15.32
CA ALA A 479 81.38 -4.62 14.45
C ALA A 479 82.10 -3.49 15.23
N ASP A 480 81.49 -3.00 16.30
CA ASP A 480 82.01 -1.90 17.11
C ASP A 480 83.15 -2.34 18.03
N SER A 481 84.28 -1.63 17.92
CA SER A 481 85.53 -2.08 18.54
C SER A 481 85.58 -1.73 20.03
N GLY A 482 85.41 -2.74 20.88
CA GLY A 482 85.57 -2.65 22.33
C GLY A 482 84.31 -2.89 23.15
N ASP A 483 83.19 -3.18 22.50
CA ASP A 483 81.92 -3.44 23.19
C ASP A 483 81.87 -4.80 23.88
N THR A 484 81.02 -4.89 24.91
CA THR A 484 80.98 -6.01 25.86
C THR A 484 79.63 -6.71 25.77
N LEU A 485 79.60 -7.78 24.98
CA LEU A 485 78.36 -8.51 24.70
C LEU A 485 77.81 -9.21 25.94
N THR A 486 76.59 -8.82 26.30
CA THR A 486 75.83 -9.36 27.43
C THR A 486 74.63 -10.14 26.92
N TYR A 487 74.59 -11.43 27.22
CA TYR A 487 73.53 -12.36 26.80
C TYR A 487 72.46 -12.50 27.89
N THR A 488 71.20 -12.51 27.46
CA THR A 488 70.02 -12.70 28.31
C THR A 488 69.06 -13.71 27.67
N LEU A 489 68.13 -14.24 28.48
CA LEU A 489 67.18 -15.27 28.05
C LEU A 489 65.75 -14.82 28.33
N SER A 490 64.89 -14.94 27.33
CA SER A 490 63.46 -14.61 27.40
C SER A 490 62.61 -15.59 26.59
N GLY A 491 61.30 -15.37 26.55
CA GLY A 491 60.32 -16.31 26.00
C GLY A 491 59.65 -17.18 27.07
N THR A 492 58.58 -17.88 26.70
CA THR A 492 57.73 -18.65 27.63
C THR A 492 58.48 -19.77 28.35
N ASP A 493 59.49 -20.33 27.69
CA ASP A 493 60.23 -21.50 28.17
C ASP A 493 61.52 -21.15 28.91
N ALA A 494 61.88 -19.85 28.99
CA ALA A 494 63.13 -19.39 29.61
C ALA A 494 63.27 -19.78 31.09
N SER A 495 62.18 -20.11 31.78
CA SER A 495 62.21 -20.60 33.16
C SER A 495 62.90 -21.96 33.32
N ALA A 496 62.87 -22.80 32.29
CA ALA A 496 63.49 -24.14 32.27
C ALA A 496 65.01 -24.10 32.01
N PHE A 497 65.56 -22.93 31.65
CA PHE A 497 66.94 -22.78 31.20
C PHE A 497 67.66 -21.61 31.89
N SER A 498 68.96 -21.52 31.67
CA SER A 498 69.81 -20.39 32.04
C SER A 498 70.85 -20.15 30.95
N ILE A 499 71.30 -18.91 30.80
CA ILE A 499 72.38 -18.55 29.88
C ILE A 499 73.54 -17.90 30.63
N VAL A 500 74.76 -18.26 30.26
CA VAL A 500 75.98 -17.61 30.76
C VAL A 500 76.12 -16.26 30.07
N SER A 501 75.86 -15.18 30.82
CA SER A 501 75.68 -13.83 30.27
C SER A 501 76.90 -13.24 29.57
N THR A 502 78.09 -13.81 29.71
CA THR A 502 79.33 -13.35 29.06
C THR A 502 79.81 -14.22 27.90
N SER A 503 79.13 -15.34 27.61
CA SER A 503 79.57 -16.29 26.58
C SER A 503 78.45 -16.84 25.69
N GLY A 504 77.18 -16.59 26.01
CA GLY A 504 76.05 -17.15 25.28
C GLY A 504 75.87 -18.66 25.47
N GLN A 505 76.58 -19.30 26.43
CA GLN A 505 76.41 -20.72 26.70
C GLN A 505 75.06 -20.97 27.37
N LEU A 506 74.19 -21.71 26.68
CA LEU A 506 72.90 -22.13 27.17
C LEU A 506 73.04 -23.39 28.05
N GLN A 507 72.28 -23.45 29.14
CA GLN A 507 72.30 -24.50 30.15
C GLN A 507 70.88 -24.86 30.62
N THR A 508 70.68 -26.09 31.05
CA THR A 508 69.47 -26.53 31.76
C THR A 508 69.38 -25.87 33.15
N ARG A 509 68.16 -25.50 33.55
CA ARG A 509 67.86 -24.96 34.90
C ARG A 509 66.84 -25.80 35.66
N VAL A 510 66.16 -26.70 34.97
CA VAL A 510 65.39 -27.82 35.52
C VAL A 510 65.80 -29.09 34.80
N ALA A 511 65.52 -30.26 35.38
CA ALA A 511 65.55 -31.49 34.61
C ALA A 511 64.48 -31.39 33.51
N LEU A 512 64.85 -31.74 32.29
CA LEU A 512 63.91 -31.86 31.18
C LEU A 512 63.31 -33.27 31.20
N ASP A 513 62.12 -33.37 30.63
CA ASP A 513 61.27 -34.56 30.53
C ASP A 513 60.73 -34.55 29.08
N TYR A 514 61.05 -35.56 28.27
CA TYR A 514 60.68 -35.59 26.86
C TYR A 514 59.14 -35.60 26.73
N GLU A 515 58.47 -36.55 27.40
CA GLU A 515 57.01 -36.72 27.37
C GLU A 515 56.24 -35.47 27.85
N MET A 516 56.80 -34.69 28.77
CA MET A 516 56.22 -33.41 29.19
C MET A 516 56.36 -32.34 28.09
N LYS A 517 57.53 -32.24 27.44
CA LYS A 517 57.77 -31.25 26.39
C LYS A 517 58.97 -31.60 25.49
N HIS A 518 58.67 -32.20 24.34
CA HIS A 518 59.65 -32.60 23.31
C HIS A 518 60.55 -31.48 22.76
N SER A 519 60.09 -30.22 22.78
CA SER A 519 60.81 -29.09 22.23
C SER A 519 60.46 -27.80 22.97
N TYR A 520 61.47 -27.02 23.31
CA TYR A 520 61.35 -25.72 23.96
C TYR A 520 61.81 -24.61 23.02
N SER A 521 61.17 -23.45 23.08
CA SER A 521 61.55 -22.27 22.31
C SER A 521 61.90 -21.13 23.25
N VAL A 522 63.16 -20.70 23.22
CA VAL A 522 63.66 -19.56 23.98
C VAL A 522 64.22 -18.51 23.05
N THR A 523 64.01 -17.25 23.39
CA THR A 523 64.64 -16.12 22.71
C THR A 523 65.90 -15.76 23.48
N VAL A 524 67.05 -15.97 22.86
CA VAL A 524 68.34 -15.48 23.36
C VAL A 524 68.54 -14.08 22.80
N SER A 525 68.72 -13.10 23.67
CA SER A 525 68.99 -11.71 23.28
C SER A 525 70.41 -11.33 23.71
N VAL A 526 71.13 -10.63 22.84
CA VAL A 526 72.47 -10.09 23.12
C VAL A 526 72.42 -8.57 23.01
N SER A 527 73.17 -7.86 23.85
CA SER A 527 73.35 -6.41 23.76
C SER A 527 74.79 -6.00 24.05
N ASP A 528 75.25 -4.96 23.39
CA ASP A 528 76.53 -4.26 23.57
C ASP A 528 76.63 -3.42 24.85
N GLY A 529 75.49 -3.08 25.47
CA GLY A 529 75.41 -2.17 26.62
C GLY A 529 75.49 -0.67 26.25
N LYS A 530 75.31 -0.35 24.96
CA LYS A 530 75.40 0.98 24.34
C LYS A 530 74.12 1.39 23.61
N GLY A 531 73.33 0.42 23.14
CA GLY A 531 71.98 0.63 22.61
C GLY A 531 71.55 -0.42 21.60
N GLY A 532 72.49 -1.15 21.01
CA GLY A 532 72.22 -2.22 20.06
C GLY A 532 71.90 -3.53 20.75
N SER A 533 71.08 -4.32 20.06
CA SER A 533 70.73 -5.67 20.46
C SER A 533 70.24 -6.48 19.27
N ASP A 534 70.50 -7.78 19.30
CA ASP A 534 69.91 -8.77 18.40
C ASP A 534 69.23 -9.87 19.24
N SER A 535 68.35 -10.63 18.61
CA SER A 535 67.64 -11.73 19.24
C SER A 535 67.52 -12.92 18.29
N ILE A 536 67.95 -14.09 18.76
CA ILE A 536 67.84 -15.36 18.04
C ILE A 536 66.84 -16.27 18.74
N THR A 537 65.96 -16.90 17.95
CA THR A 537 65.10 -17.97 18.48
C THR A 537 65.89 -19.28 18.50
N VAL A 538 66.06 -19.84 19.70
CA VAL A 538 66.75 -21.12 19.91
C VAL A 538 65.71 -22.20 20.19
N THR A 539 65.53 -23.10 19.24
CA THR A 539 64.71 -24.29 19.41
C THR A 539 65.57 -25.38 20.08
N ILE A 540 65.20 -25.77 21.29
CA ILE A 540 65.88 -26.80 22.08
C ILE A 540 65.05 -28.06 21.97
N ASN A 541 65.46 -28.99 21.12
CA ASN A 541 64.82 -30.30 21.01
C ASN A 541 65.37 -31.20 22.11
N VAL A 542 64.49 -31.71 22.97
CA VAL A 542 64.83 -32.83 23.85
C VAL A 542 64.85 -34.08 22.97
N THR A 543 65.90 -34.89 23.10
CA THR A 543 65.96 -36.18 22.40
C THR A 543 65.48 -37.29 23.31
N ASP A 544 64.35 -37.88 22.93
CA ASP A 544 63.74 -39.08 23.52
C ASP A 544 64.77 -40.20 23.77
N ALA A 545 64.65 -40.85 24.93
CA ALA A 545 65.37 -42.07 25.30
C ALA A 545 64.56 -43.36 25.08
N SER A 546 63.55 -43.34 24.21
CA SER A 546 62.77 -44.47 23.68
C SER A 546 61.98 -45.27 24.74
N GLU A 547 60.89 -44.69 25.27
CA GLU A 547 59.96 -45.40 26.15
C GLU A 547 58.52 -45.54 25.57
N PHE A 548 58.21 -46.73 25.04
CA PHE A 548 56.87 -47.29 24.72
C PHE A 548 56.13 -46.85 23.44
N THR A 549 55.05 -47.59 23.11
CA THR A 549 54.37 -47.60 21.81
C THR A 549 53.22 -46.57 21.70
N PRO A 550 53.22 -45.68 20.69
CA PRO A 550 52.23 -44.62 20.58
C PRO A 550 50.83 -45.11 20.17
N VAL A 551 49.80 -44.43 20.70
CA VAL A 551 48.37 -44.75 20.54
C VAL A 551 47.90 -44.69 19.08
N ASN A 552 48.57 -43.92 18.23
CA ASN A 552 48.30 -43.81 16.79
C ASN A 552 48.49 -45.12 15.98
N ARG A 553 49.00 -46.20 16.59
CA ARG A 553 49.17 -47.52 15.95
C ARG A 553 47.95 -48.46 16.07
N ARG A 554 46.93 -48.08 16.86
CA ARG A 554 45.68 -48.82 17.08
C ARG A 554 44.68 -48.59 15.94
N THR A 555 43.64 -49.40 15.83
CA THR A 555 42.51 -49.15 14.91
C THR A 555 41.79 -47.83 15.22
N GLN A 556 41.26 -47.14 14.21
CA GLN A 556 40.74 -45.78 14.35
C GLN A 556 39.57 -45.69 15.34
N GLN A 557 38.69 -46.68 15.35
CA GLN A 557 37.58 -46.78 16.30
C GLN A 557 38.08 -46.88 17.74
N VAL A 558 39.15 -47.66 17.98
CA VAL A 558 39.78 -47.81 19.29
C VAL A 558 40.47 -46.51 19.72
N GLN A 559 41.19 -45.83 18.82
CA GLN A 559 41.76 -44.51 19.10
C GLN A 559 40.66 -43.51 19.52
N ASN A 560 39.57 -43.44 18.76
CA ASN A 560 38.45 -42.53 19.04
C ASN A 560 37.78 -42.85 20.38
N ALA A 561 37.59 -44.13 20.70
CA ALA A 561 37.00 -44.57 21.97
C ALA A 561 37.91 -44.25 23.17
N ILE A 562 39.23 -44.38 23.02
CA ILE A 562 40.21 -44.03 24.05
C ILE A 562 40.22 -42.52 24.29
N VAL A 563 40.23 -41.70 23.24
CA VAL A 563 40.12 -40.23 23.36
C VAL A 563 38.83 -39.84 24.08
N ALA A 564 37.69 -40.44 23.72
CA ALA A 564 36.40 -40.19 24.36
C ALA A 564 36.35 -40.65 25.84
N ALA A 565 37.18 -41.62 26.25
CA ALA A 565 37.25 -42.10 27.62
C ALA A 565 38.11 -41.21 28.55
N VAL A 566 38.99 -40.36 27.99
CA VAL A 566 39.93 -39.54 28.76
C VAL A 566 39.48 -38.08 28.80
N ARG A 567 39.19 -37.56 29.99
CA ARG A 567 38.79 -36.15 30.15
C ARG A 567 39.94 -35.20 29.82
N GLY A 568 39.66 -34.20 28.98
CA GLY A 568 40.60 -33.14 28.64
C GLY A 568 41.53 -33.45 27.45
N VAL A 569 41.43 -34.64 26.86
CA VAL A 569 42.14 -35.01 25.63
C VAL A 569 41.20 -34.87 24.44
N ASN A 570 41.66 -34.24 23.35
CA ASN A 570 40.89 -34.05 22.12
C ASN A 570 41.52 -34.72 20.89
N HIS A 571 42.80 -35.11 20.93
CA HIS A 571 43.43 -35.94 19.91
C HIS A 571 44.11 -37.19 20.48
N ALA A 572 44.19 -38.25 19.65
CA ALA A 572 44.80 -39.53 20.04
C ALA A 572 46.29 -39.45 20.39
N ASN A 573 46.96 -38.38 19.95
CA ASN A 573 48.37 -38.13 20.25
C ASN A 573 48.59 -37.56 21.68
N ASP A 574 47.56 -37.04 22.35
CA ASP A 574 47.66 -36.48 23.71
C ASP A 574 47.31 -37.53 24.79
N VAL A 575 47.11 -38.79 24.39
CA VAL A 575 46.84 -39.92 25.28
C VAL A 575 48.17 -40.50 25.77
N THR A 576 48.48 -40.29 27.05
CA THR A 576 49.69 -40.80 27.71
C THR A 576 49.48 -42.22 28.27
N ALA A 577 50.57 -42.89 28.67
CA ALA A 577 50.49 -44.16 29.39
C ALA A 577 49.68 -44.04 30.70
N ALA A 578 49.78 -42.89 31.40
CA ALA A 578 48.97 -42.61 32.58
C ALA A 578 47.47 -42.46 32.25
N HIS A 579 47.14 -41.85 31.11
CA HIS A 579 45.75 -41.79 30.62
C HIS A 579 45.20 -43.20 30.30
N LEU A 580 45.98 -44.07 29.67
CA LEU A 580 45.58 -45.46 29.39
C LEU A 580 45.38 -46.29 30.67
N ALA A 581 46.31 -46.17 31.62
CA ALA A 581 46.34 -46.94 32.86
C ALA A 581 45.16 -46.65 33.82
N VAL A 582 44.37 -45.59 33.60
CA VAL A 582 43.18 -45.25 34.41
C VAL A 582 41.84 -45.55 33.70
N ILE A 583 41.84 -45.98 32.43
CA ILE A 583 40.60 -46.31 31.71
C ILE A 583 40.05 -47.63 32.26
N ASN A 584 39.03 -47.52 33.13
CA ASN A 584 38.37 -48.68 33.73
C ASN A 584 37.24 -49.26 32.87
N GLN A 585 36.68 -48.49 31.93
CA GLN A 585 35.70 -48.97 30.95
C GLN A 585 35.95 -48.34 29.59
N LEU A 586 35.93 -49.16 28.53
CA LEU A 586 36.05 -48.71 27.14
C LEU A 586 34.79 -49.13 26.36
N ASN A 587 34.21 -48.19 25.62
CA ASN A 587 32.95 -48.38 24.90
C ASN A 587 33.14 -48.13 23.40
N LEU A 588 33.03 -49.19 22.62
CA LEU A 588 33.11 -49.21 21.16
C LEU A 588 31.80 -49.71 20.53
N ASN A 589 30.67 -49.62 21.26
CA ASN A 589 29.39 -50.05 20.73
C ASN A 589 28.95 -49.17 19.55
N ASN A 590 28.42 -49.79 18.48
CA ASN A 590 27.94 -49.09 17.27
C ASN A 590 29.03 -48.27 16.55
N THR A 591 30.30 -48.70 16.59
CA THR A 591 31.42 -47.98 15.95
C THR A 591 31.78 -48.52 14.56
N ALA A 592 31.02 -49.47 14.04
CA ALA A 592 31.23 -50.15 12.75
C ALA A 592 32.63 -50.76 12.62
N ILE A 593 33.13 -51.41 13.67
CA ILE A 593 34.39 -52.18 13.62
C ILE A 593 34.16 -53.43 12.76
N THR A 594 35.00 -53.61 11.74
CA THR A 594 35.05 -54.82 10.90
C THR A 594 36.22 -55.75 11.26
N SER A 595 37.28 -55.21 11.88
CA SER A 595 38.43 -55.97 12.35
C SER A 595 39.11 -55.25 13.52
N LEU A 596 39.68 -56.03 14.42
CA LEU A 596 40.54 -55.58 15.51
C LEU A 596 42.00 -55.92 15.16
N LYS A 597 42.95 -55.30 15.85
CA LYS A 597 44.38 -55.52 15.63
C LYS A 597 45.11 -55.77 16.95
N SER A 598 46.05 -56.71 16.97
CA SER A 598 46.94 -56.87 18.14
C SER A 598 47.66 -55.55 18.45
N GLY A 599 47.69 -55.21 19.73
CA GLY A 599 48.10 -53.91 20.26
C GLY A 599 46.95 -52.92 20.52
N ASP A 600 45.73 -53.18 20.04
CA ASP A 600 44.59 -52.26 20.18
C ASP A 600 44.23 -51.99 21.66
N PHE A 601 44.38 -52.96 22.54
CA PHE A 601 44.02 -52.84 23.95
C PHE A 601 45.21 -52.80 24.93
N SER A 602 46.44 -52.84 24.43
CA SER A 602 47.65 -52.80 25.27
C SER A 602 47.70 -51.56 26.17
N GLY A 603 48.27 -51.69 27.36
CA GLY A 603 48.42 -50.58 28.32
C GLY A 603 47.14 -50.14 29.04
N LEU A 604 45.98 -50.69 28.71
CA LEU A 604 44.71 -50.45 29.43
C LEU A 604 44.63 -51.28 30.73
N THR A 605 45.65 -51.19 31.58
CA THR A 605 45.90 -52.13 32.70
C THR A 605 44.80 -52.15 33.77
N ALA A 606 44.03 -51.07 33.91
CA ALA A 606 42.89 -50.97 34.82
C ALA A 606 41.53 -51.30 34.17
N LEU A 607 41.50 -51.76 32.91
CA LEU A 607 40.24 -52.03 32.19
C LEU A 607 39.46 -53.15 32.86
N THR A 608 38.26 -52.83 33.35
CA THR A 608 37.32 -53.76 33.97
C THR A 608 36.15 -54.12 33.06
N THR A 609 35.85 -53.28 32.05
CA THR A 609 34.75 -53.54 31.10
C THR A 609 35.11 -53.10 29.69
N LEU A 610 34.99 -54.02 28.73
CA LEU A 610 35.10 -53.74 27.30
C LEU A 610 33.76 -53.97 26.61
N ARG A 611 33.28 -52.98 25.85
CA ARG A 611 32.02 -53.09 25.09
C ARG A 611 32.28 -52.91 23.59
N LEU A 612 31.88 -53.90 22.80
CA LEU A 612 32.09 -54.05 21.36
C LEU A 612 30.78 -54.43 20.64
N ARG A 613 29.63 -54.12 21.24
CA ARG A 613 28.29 -54.49 20.76
C ARG A 613 27.91 -53.78 19.46
N ASN A 614 27.08 -54.43 18.63
CA ASN A 614 26.52 -53.85 17.40
C ASN A 614 27.62 -53.37 16.44
N ASN A 615 28.54 -54.26 16.11
CA ASN A 615 29.60 -54.03 15.13
C ASN A 615 29.55 -55.12 14.04
N PHE A 616 30.59 -55.22 13.22
CA PHE A 616 30.70 -56.19 12.12
C PHE A 616 31.94 -57.09 12.32
N ILE A 617 32.27 -57.40 13.58
CA ILE A 617 33.46 -58.16 13.95
C ILE A 617 33.21 -59.64 13.67
N SER A 618 34.09 -60.27 12.89
CA SER A 618 34.10 -61.74 12.69
C SER A 618 35.36 -62.41 13.21
N ASP A 619 36.47 -61.67 13.29
CA ASP A 619 37.77 -62.12 13.80
C ASP A 619 38.07 -61.39 15.11
N ILE A 620 38.29 -62.16 16.18
CA ILE A 620 38.62 -61.66 17.52
C ILE A 620 39.99 -62.16 18.03
N SER A 621 40.87 -62.66 17.17
CA SER A 621 42.25 -63.06 17.52
C SER A 621 43.03 -61.97 18.27
N ALA A 622 42.80 -60.69 17.92
CA ALA A 622 43.37 -59.54 18.62
C ALA A 622 42.93 -59.39 20.10
N LEU A 623 41.98 -60.20 20.59
CA LEU A 623 41.57 -60.23 21.99
C LEU A 623 42.46 -61.13 22.87
N GLU A 624 43.35 -61.95 22.29
CA GLU A 624 44.40 -62.68 23.02
C GLU A 624 45.26 -61.74 23.88
N ASP A 625 45.48 -60.50 23.43
CA ASP A 625 46.18 -59.45 24.18
C ASP A 625 45.48 -59.05 25.49
N LEU A 626 44.19 -59.37 25.66
CA LEU A 626 43.43 -59.07 26.88
C LEU A 626 43.78 -59.99 28.07
N THR A 627 44.48 -61.11 27.83
CA THR A 627 44.97 -62.02 28.88
C THR A 627 45.87 -61.32 29.91
N LEU A 628 46.59 -60.29 29.48
CA LEU A 628 47.43 -59.44 30.33
C LEU A 628 46.60 -58.50 31.24
N LEU A 629 45.30 -58.33 30.97
CA LEU A 629 44.40 -57.42 31.69
C LEU A 629 43.68 -58.16 32.84
N THR A 630 44.43 -58.51 33.89
CA THR A 630 43.93 -59.20 35.09
C THR A 630 42.78 -58.49 35.84
N SER A 631 42.50 -57.23 35.49
CA SER A 631 41.37 -56.44 35.99
C SER A 631 40.07 -56.61 35.19
N LEU A 632 40.08 -57.25 34.01
CA LEU A 632 38.92 -57.35 33.13
C LEU A 632 37.84 -58.25 33.75
N ARG A 633 36.62 -57.75 33.86
CA ARG A 633 35.49 -58.46 34.51
C ARG A 633 34.27 -58.63 33.61
N ALA A 634 34.12 -57.79 32.59
CA ALA A 634 32.98 -57.85 31.68
C ALA A 634 33.38 -57.57 30.22
N LEU A 635 32.98 -58.46 29.32
CA LEU A 635 33.21 -58.36 27.88
C LEU A 635 31.87 -58.50 27.14
N TYR A 636 31.54 -57.51 26.31
CA TYR A 636 30.26 -57.45 25.60
C TYR A 636 30.45 -57.39 24.09
N LEU A 637 30.13 -58.48 23.40
CA LEU A 637 30.34 -58.75 21.97
C LEU A 637 29.02 -59.02 21.21
N SER A 638 27.86 -58.74 21.81
CA SER A 638 26.54 -58.93 21.19
C SER A 638 26.38 -58.28 19.81
N ASN A 639 25.61 -58.89 18.91
CA ASN A 639 25.29 -58.37 17.57
C ASN A 639 26.57 -58.08 16.77
N ASN A 640 27.28 -59.15 16.41
CA ASN A 640 28.46 -59.15 15.57
C ASN A 640 28.34 -60.29 14.54
N SER A 641 29.46 -60.81 14.01
CA SER A 641 29.50 -61.93 13.08
C SER A 641 30.57 -62.95 13.48
N ILE A 642 30.77 -63.11 14.80
CA ILE A 642 31.79 -63.99 15.38
C ILE A 642 31.32 -65.44 15.27
N SER A 643 32.20 -66.34 14.85
CA SER A 643 31.96 -67.79 14.83
C SER A 643 33.02 -68.59 15.60
N ASP A 644 34.22 -68.04 15.73
CA ASP A 644 35.35 -68.61 16.47
C ASP A 644 35.59 -67.76 17.72
N ILE A 645 35.65 -68.41 18.88
CA ILE A 645 35.87 -67.77 20.18
C ILE A 645 37.10 -68.28 20.94
N SER A 646 38.01 -68.98 20.27
CA SER A 646 39.28 -69.47 20.83
C SER A 646 40.09 -68.39 21.56
N ALA A 647 40.12 -67.16 21.03
CA ALA A 647 40.78 -66.00 21.65
C ALA A 647 40.23 -65.57 23.03
N LEU A 648 39.18 -66.23 23.55
CA LEU A 648 38.61 -65.97 24.88
C LEU A 648 39.06 -66.98 25.97
N GLU A 649 39.70 -68.10 25.59
CA GLU A 649 40.03 -69.26 26.45
C GLU A 649 40.76 -68.85 27.75
N ASP A 650 41.81 -68.04 27.64
CA ASP A 650 42.62 -67.60 28.78
C ASP A 650 41.99 -66.44 29.62
N LEU A 651 40.80 -65.93 29.26
CA LEU A 651 40.18 -64.78 29.93
C LEU A 651 39.46 -65.13 31.25
N THR A 652 40.04 -66.07 32.01
CA THR A 652 39.55 -66.71 33.25
C THR A 652 39.08 -65.76 34.38
N SER A 653 39.42 -64.47 34.30
CA SER A 653 38.98 -63.45 35.27
C SER A 653 37.64 -62.76 34.90
N LEU A 654 37.04 -63.09 33.75
CA LEU A 654 35.72 -62.61 33.36
C LEU A 654 34.61 -63.12 34.29
N THR A 655 33.70 -62.22 34.64
CA THR A 655 32.50 -62.50 35.46
C THR A 655 31.20 -62.29 34.69
N SER A 656 31.26 -61.60 33.55
CA SER A 656 30.14 -61.38 32.63
C SER A 656 30.64 -61.43 31.19
N LEU A 657 30.01 -62.29 30.38
CA LEU A 657 30.29 -62.42 28.95
C LEU A 657 28.97 -62.40 28.17
N ASP A 658 28.93 -61.60 27.11
CA ASP A 658 27.75 -61.44 26.25
C ASP A 658 28.19 -61.60 24.80
N LEU A 659 27.72 -62.69 24.18
CA LEU A 659 28.03 -63.16 22.84
C LEU A 659 26.74 -63.33 22.01
N ASN A 660 25.63 -62.73 22.41
CA ASN A 660 24.35 -62.94 21.73
C ASN A 660 24.33 -62.40 20.29
N ASN A 661 23.45 -62.93 19.44
CA ASN A 661 23.32 -62.54 18.04
C ASN A 661 24.67 -62.60 17.30
N ASN A 662 25.26 -63.79 17.25
CA ASN A 662 26.49 -64.11 16.54
C ASN A 662 26.30 -65.42 15.73
N ALA A 663 27.38 -66.02 15.23
CA ALA A 663 27.38 -67.24 14.44
C ALA A 663 28.18 -68.38 15.11
N ILE A 664 28.21 -68.40 16.44
CA ILE A 664 29.02 -69.34 17.24
C ILE A 664 28.34 -70.72 17.26
N SER A 665 29.11 -71.78 17.03
CA SER A 665 28.63 -73.18 17.15
C SER A 665 29.47 -74.03 18.09
N ASP A 666 30.74 -73.67 18.28
CA ASP A 666 31.68 -74.30 19.21
C ASP A 666 31.91 -73.34 20.39
N ILE A 667 31.78 -73.85 21.62
CA ILE A 667 31.97 -73.08 22.85
C ILE A 667 33.00 -73.70 23.81
N SER A 668 33.86 -74.60 23.31
CA SER A 668 34.95 -75.23 24.07
C SER A 668 35.85 -74.21 24.80
N ALA A 669 36.15 -73.08 24.16
CA ALA A 669 36.92 -71.98 24.76
C ALA A 669 36.25 -71.29 25.98
N LEU A 670 35.07 -71.73 26.43
CA LEU A 670 34.43 -71.25 27.65
C LEU A 670 34.68 -72.17 28.87
N GLU A 671 35.21 -73.38 28.68
CA GLU A 671 35.31 -74.44 29.71
C GLU A 671 36.02 -73.96 31.00
N ASP A 672 37.17 -73.30 30.86
CA ASP A 672 37.96 -72.80 31.99
C ASP A 672 37.48 -71.44 32.57
N LEU A 673 36.44 -70.81 31.99
CA LEU A 673 35.95 -69.49 32.43
C LEU A 673 35.05 -69.54 33.69
N THR A 674 35.44 -70.37 34.66
CA THR A 674 34.73 -70.70 35.91
C THR A 674 34.37 -69.51 36.82
N SER A 675 34.94 -68.32 36.58
CA SER A 675 34.58 -67.05 37.22
C SER A 675 33.27 -66.44 36.70
N LEU A 676 32.71 -66.92 35.58
CA LEU A 676 31.51 -66.36 34.96
C LEU A 676 30.28 -66.50 35.87
N THR A 677 29.62 -65.37 36.12
CA THR A 677 28.34 -65.30 36.87
C THR A 677 27.16 -64.92 35.96
N SER A 678 27.42 -64.42 34.76
CA SER A 678 26.45 -64.11 33.72
C SER A 678 27.00 -64.43 32.34
N LEU A 679 26.28 -65.25 31.57
CA LEU A 679 26.63 -65.62 30.20
C LEU A 679 25.39 -65.48 29.29
N ASP A 680 25.52 -64.75 28.19
CA ASP A 680 24.47 -64.61 27.17
C ASP A 680 24.99 -65.12 25.83
N LEU A 681 24.37 -66.19 25.33
CA LEU A 681 24.66 -66.91 24.09
C LEU A 681 23.42 -66.98 23.18
N ASN A 682 22.38 -66.18 23.45
CA ASN A 682 21.13 -66.15 22.68
C ASN A 682 21.36 -65.91 21.18
N ASN A 683 20.62 -66.59 20.32
CA ASN A 683 20.65 -66.43 18.87
C ASN A 683 22.04 -66.70 18.28
N ASN A 684 22.47 -67.95 18.40
CA ASN A 684 23.70 -68.53 17.86
C ASN A 684 23.39 -69.90 17.22
N ALA A 685 24.41 -70.68 16.86
CA ALA A 685 24.28 -71.99 16.21
C ALA A 685 24.79 -73.16 17.09
N ILE A 686 24.73 -73.01 18.42
CA ILE A 686 25.30 -73.96 19.39
C ILE A 686 24.40 -75.20 19.49
N SER A 687 25.00 -76.40 19.45
CA SER A 687 24.29 -77.67 19.65
C SER A 687 24.85 -78.53 20.78
N ASP A 688 26.13 -78.38 21.11
CA ASP A 688 26.82 -79.02 22.23
C ASP A 688 27.10 -77.95 23.30
N ILE A 689 26.81 -78.26 24.55
CA ILE A 689 27.00 -77.36 25.69
C ILE A 689 27.80 -77.99 26.83
N SER A 690 28.54 -79.08 26.56
CA SER A 690 29.42 -79.75 27.52
C SER A 690 30.41 -78.79 28.21
N ALA A 691 30.98 -77.84 27.47
CA ALA A 691 31.87 -76.79 28.01
C ALA A 691 31.22 -75.85 29.07
N LEU A 692 29.92 -75.97 29.35
CA LEU A 692 29.27 -75.23 30.44
C LEU A 692 29.22 -76.01 31.77
N GLU A 693 29.56 -77.31 31.79
CA GLU A 693 29.34 -78.22 32.94
C GLU A 693 30.00 -77.73 34.23
N ASP A 694 31.25 -77.27 34.17
CA ASP A 694 32.01 -76.79 35.33
C ASP A 694 31.81 -75.30 35.67
N LEU A 695 30.98 -74.56 34.90
CA LEU A 695 30.71 -73.12 35.11
C LEU A 695 29.73 -72.84 36.26
N THR A 696 29.93 -73.53 37.39
CA THR A 696 29.07 -73.56 38.58
C THR A 696 28.86 -72.21 39.28
N SER A 697 29.63 -71.17 38.92
CA SER A 697 29.44 -69.78 39.35
C SER A 697 28.28 -69.07 38.64
N LEU A 698 27.76 -69.61 37.53
CA LEU A 698 26.73 -68.96 36.72
C LEU A 698 25.44 -68.74 37.50
N THR A 699 24.98 -67.48 37.51
CA THR A 699 23.68 -67.07 38.11
C THR A 699 22.66 -66.65 37.05
N SER A 700 23.11 -66.30 35.84
CA SER A 700 22.27 -65.98 34.70
C SER A 700 22.86 -66.61 33.44
N LEU A 701 22.05 -67.39 32.71
CA LEU A 701 22.43 -68.03 31.46
C LEU A 701 21.31 -67.88 30.44
N ASP A 702 21.59 -67.23 29.30
CA ASP A 702 20.67 -67.19 28.15
C ASP A 702 21.24 -68.03 27.00
N LEU A 703 20.50 -69.08 26.63
CA LEU A 703 20.79 -70.00 25.53
C LEU A 703 19.65 -70.01 24.49
N ASN A 704 18.75 -69.02 24.51
CA ASN A 704 17.62 -68.94 23.58
C ASN A 704 18.08 -69.03 22.11
N ASN A 705 17.21 -69.55 21.24
CA ASN A 705 17.40 -69.58 19.78
C ASN A 705 18.75 -70.20 19.36
N ASN A 706 19.03 -71.41 19.83
CA ASN A 706 20.18 -72.23 19.44
C ASN A 706 19.69 -73.61 18.91
N ALA A 707 20.61 -74.53 18.65
CA ALA A 707 20.34 -75.89 18.15
C ALA A 707 20.48 -76.98 19.24
N ILE A 708 20.36 -76.60 20.52
CA ILE A 708 20.62 -77.48 21.67
C ILE A 708 19.50 -78.50 21.83
N SER A 709 19.85 -79.79 22.00
CA SER A 709 18.87 -80.87 22.20
C SER A 709 19.11 -81.71 23.45
N ASP A 710 20.37 -81.80 23.91
CA ASP A 710 20.77 -82.33 25.20
C ASP A 710 21.15 -81.16 26.13
N ILE A 711 20.68 -81.20 27.38
CA ILE A 711 20.95 -80.20 28.41
C ILE A 711 21.50 -80.80 29.71
N SER A 712 22.05 -82.01 29.64
CA SER A 712 22.67 -82.73 30.78
C SER A 712 23.76 -81.92 31.48
N ALA A 713 24.61 -81.22 30.72
CA ALA A 713 25.65 -80.31 31.25
C ALA A 713 25.12 -79.17 32.15
N LEU A 714 23.81 -78.92 32.19
CA LEU A 714 23.21 -77.91 33.08
C LEU A 714 22.77 -78.49 34.44
N GLU A 715 22.84 -79.81 34.69
CA GLU A 715 22.27 -80.43 35.91
C GLU A 715 22.89 -79.88 37.21
N ASP A 716 24.22 -79.67 37.23
CA ASP A 716 24.97 -79.27 38.43
C ASP A 716 25.21 -77.75 38.56
N LEU A 717 24.69 -76.93 37.63
CA LEU A 717 24.76 -75.46 37.66
C LEU A 717 23.80 -74.82 38.68
N THR A 718 23.86 -75.30 39.92
CA THR A 718 22.93 -74.99 41.03
C THR A 718 22.90 -73.53 41.48
N SER A 719 23.86 -72.70 41.04
CA SER A 719 23.87 -71.24 41.27
C SER A 719 22.89 -70.48 40.37
N LEU A 720 22.37 -71.10 39.30
CA LEU A 720 21.50 -70.45 38.31
C LEU A 720 20.21 -69.92 38.93
N ARG A 721 19.98 -68.62 38.74
CA ARG A 721 18.76 -67.90 39.13
C ARG A 721 17.87 -67.63 37.93
N THR A 722 18.50 -67.39 36.77
CA THR A 722 17.84 -67.11 35.50
C THR A 722 18.41 -68.03 34.44
N LEU A 723 17.55 -68.78 33.76
CA LEU A 723 17.91 -69.67 32.66
C LEU A 723 16.88 -69.49 31.53
N TYR A 724 17.35 -69.22 30.32
CA TYR A 724 16.49 -69.14 29.14
C TYR A 724 16.92 -70.16 28.07
N LEU A 725 15.96 -70.91 27.54
CA LEU A 725 16.17 -72.05 26.63
C LEU A 725 15.19 -72.07 25.44
N ALA A 726 14.34 -71.04 25.28
CA ALA A 726 13.31 -71.02 24.25
C ALA A 726 13.90 -71.06 22.83
N GLY A 727 13.20 -71.66 21.88
CA GLY A 727 13.68 -71.79 20.49
C GLY A 727 14.71 -72.90 20.25
N ASN A 728 15.02 -73.74 21.26
CA ASN A 728 15.88 -74.91 21.11
C ASN A 728 15.09 -76.22 20.91
N PRO A 729 15.60 -77.21 20.15
CA PRO A 729 14.98 -78.53 19.96
C PRO A 729 15.14 -79.50 21.16
N ILE A 730 14.92 -79.01 22.39
CA ILE A 730 15.05 -79.80 23.62
C ILE A 730 13.83 -80.73 23.80
N SER A 731 14.10 -82.02 24.01
CA SER A 731 13.05 -83.03 24.24
C SER A 731 12.97 -83.56 25.68
N ASP A 732 14.06 -83.47 26.45
CA ASP A 732 14.05 -83.77 27.88
C ASP A 732 14.54 -82.58 28.71
N TYR A 733 13.65 -82.09 29.58
CA TYR A 733 13.96 -81.03 30.55
C TYR A 733 14.35 -81.58 31.93
N GLY A 734 14.53 -82.90 32.06
CA GLY A 734 14.94 -83.62 33.26
C GLY A 734 16.09 -82.96 34.05
N PRO A 735 17.26 -82.71 33.43
CA PRO A 735 18.44 -82.14 34.08
C PRO A 735 18.14 -80.85 34.86
N VAL A 736 17.47 -79.89 34.23
CA VAL A 736 17.22 -78.55 34.83
C VAL A 736 16.10 -78.53 35.87
N ARG A 737 15.31 -79.60 36.05
CA ARG A 737 14.21 -79.66 37.04
C ARG A 737 14.68 -79.45 38.49
N ARG A 738 15.96 -79.70 38.78
CA ARG A 738 16.54 -79.57 40.14
C ARG A 738 16.96 -78.14 40.48
N LEU A 739 17.17 -77.27 39.49
CA LEU A 739 17.72 -75.92 39.67
C LEU A 739 16.77 -74.93 40.36
N LYS A 740 15.45 -75.22 40.34
CA LYS A 740 14.35 -74.66 41.18
C LYS A 740 14.17 -73.13 41.35
N ALA A 741 15.01 -72.28 40.76
CA ALA A 741 14.76 -70.84 40.57
C ALA A 741 14.31 -70.50 39.13
N ALA A 742 14.34 -71.48 38.22
CA ALA A 742 14.61 -71.26 36.80
C ALA A 742 13.40 -71.29 35.83
N VAL A 743 12.21 -70.78 36.20
CA VAL A 743 10.99 -70.96 35.35
C VAL A 743 10.10 -69.71 35.11
N GLU A 744 10.05 -68.70 35.99
CA GLU A 744 9.09 -67.58 35.85
C GLU A 744 9.61 -66.39 35.01
N ALA A 745 9.76 -66.59 33.70
CA ALA A 745 9.69 -65.51 32.69
C ALA A 745 9.50 -65.99 31.23
N ALA A 746 9.35 -67.30 30.96
CA ALA A 746 9.06 -67.83 29.63
C ALA A 746 7.59 -67.53 29.21
N GLY A 747 7.34 -66.31 28.75
CA GLY A 747 6.03 -65.84 28.31
C GLY A 747 5.57 -66.36 26.94
N ASN A 748 5.64 -67.67 26.71
CA ASN A 748 4.79 -68.51 25.83
C ASN A 748 5.51 -69.81 25.42
N SER A 749 4.81 -70.94 25.61
CA SER A 749 5.11 -72.32 25.20
C SER A 749 6.49 -72.88 25.54
#